data_AF-A0A9D7UBK0-F1
#
_entry.id   AF-A0A9D7UBK0-F1
#
_cell.length_a   1.000
_cell.length_b   1.000
_cell.length_c   1.000
_cell.angle_alpha   90.00
_cell.angle_beta   90.00
_cell.angle_gamma   90.00
#
_symmetry.space_group_name_H-M   'P 1'
#
loop_
_entity.id
_entity.type
_entity.pdbx_description
1 polymer ?
#
loop_
_entity_poly.entity_id
_entity_poly.type
_entity_poly.pdbx_seq_one_letter_code
_entity_poly.pdbx_strand_id
1 'polypeptide(L)'
;MHGGSITTNIAAGMDGVLVIGSGSGIERAKVVPASLVNLSGSSPQANVIVITHPTLREQAERWAQHRSQESSRVIRIVNVNDVFDEFDAGRHSPDAVREFLADAFAKAPLPKPTHCVLFGSATWDVRVVVKGGNARSSRPDLVPTYGRPSSDYWFGLLDDPNDVKTPEMIISRFPVLTPDECSAMIDKIIVSDNTPYAPWQRRFLYVGGGETEDEGLCRIYEDLLSDRFNTGILYTEPTLCIDTITVCKPTSDNPGLEIRQNLNDGVGLMNYIGHGGTEIFDIKGWDPEDLANVGRYPVMATFSCLTGAFSNSSALCRNGQYLVQPNAGFVSAIGASGWQYNIVVTQIHTDLHEALRTTSIRDLGRLTYAATRGQAISTPQFSINATMQFNILGDPFTRIHIDTNEQVSIAPSRVVVTSPSGGSQIREDDDSAHVDVAVWSEGTGTKLPYLVRLWHTFNGTTDSATVTVASGLCLEDVVRFTVDVAGKVGIHTVDVEVDPYGTIGDRREDNRTRTTFTVFARSLLVVEPDPYGIVKSSDIHARVIDILSTPQNTFKIDMVISATQDTTSPMMRARPEEITRKGSIVDWNTQRTGIGFAFEADAWLGTWATDTTTDQRTAIAWTPVKVFDRDAPSSTWHEVGAVHAEILSDSLEFDTVSGTVRLITYPSDVFVRSSGVMTADPDKEPILEVRIGETTIMKSAFRTGINIVVIGQRDTVPLRTRRYDTSQDPLPVETGHNGFARECLTFLRDSVASSERIVVAACNESFSRFVSDGLLDSLQTELRRLGSRLCDSLAIASSFAFVGSRTTAPGMAAESWKGAPQYMVTVDTTMEFHYPSGKAMSPWIGPARRWSSVSFGSSGDVTSKLWGYKRDNSIVLLDTIGRWTPGQDVSDIAAVRYEWNIVGTEDYPDAFVGKIQAVFEPLPQWIIESDGITLESDTVLRGVPARGTLRVRNARTMFTTPVMQFNVALFDSATMTGIGLQTFELSVIDADESSEQPFSILTEGASVKTLLVAKLDNDPAEPELYRVLDECRTILNIASDTTPPVIEPYIDSRYLPIGGWVYQQPKIEIRLRDNSPMFIYDPERMIVFVNGVRIRQTSAEGYEFLNTPAAQAEWPGTDIRAAMRFNFPLELGENLLIVRASDAWNNTDTLEIPLYTSNETRLDAVTVMPNPSTGPVSFVVALVSPTPASEATIDIFDVQGRHVRSLPTQISVGEGRVEWDGRGDAGEILAAGVYAWKLSVRDSSGSIDATTNGTLILVR
;
A
#
# COMPACT_ATOMS: atom_id res chain seq x y z
N MET A 1 -62.19 2.18 20.47
CA MET A 1 -62.15 0.72 20.20
C MET A 1 -60.69 0.38 20.00
N HIS A 2 -60.13 -0.42 20.90
CA HIS A 2 -58.79 -1.00 20.76
C HIS A 2 -58.85 -2.11 19.68
N GLY A 3 -57.75 -2.30 18.95
CA GLY A 3 -57.67 -3.13 17.74
C GLY A 3 -58.33 -4.50 17.89
N GLY A 4 -59.15 -4.85 16.91
CA GLY A 4 -59.69 -6.19 16.73
C GLY A 4 -59.64 -6.54 15.25
N SER A 5 -59.32 -7.79 14.93
CA SER A 5 -59.47 -8.33 13.58
C SER A 5 -60.95 -8.72 13.37
N ILE A 6 -61.51 -8.36 12.23
CA ILE A 6 -62.83 -8.86 11.79
C ILE A 6 -62.56 -9.94 10.75
N THR A 7 -62.70 -11.20 11.15
CA THR A 7 -62.65 -12.33 10.21
C THR A 7 -64.08 -12.64 9.76
N THR A 8 -64.34 -12.62 8.46
CA THR A 8 -65.63 -12.98 7.88
C THR A 8 -65.46 -14.08 6.84
N ASN A 9 -66.30 -15.12 6.90
CA ASN A 9 -66.31 -16.20 5.93
C ASN A 9 -67.33 -15.87 4.83
N ILE A 10 -66.86 -15.48 3.65
CA ILE A 10 -67.73 -15.31 2.48
C ILE A 10 -67.77 -16.66 1.74
N ALA A 11 -68.95 -17.24 1.61
CA ALA A 11 -69.14 -18.46 0.84
C ALA A 11 -68.79 -18.21 -0.64
N ALA A 12 -68.08 -19.16 -1.28
CA ALA A 12 -67.65 -19.03 -2.66
C ALA A 12 -68.84 -18.72 -3.60
N GLY A 13 -68.77 -17.60 -4.32
CA GLY A 13 -69.79 -17.18 -5.29
C GLY A 13 -70.78 -16.11 -4.83
N MET A 14 -70.58 -15.46 -3.67
CA MET A 14 -71.37 -14.29 -3.24
C MET A 14 -70.57 -12.98 -3.33
N ASP A 15 -71.18 -11.95 -3.93
CA ASP A 15 -70.68 -10.57 -3.90
C ASP A 15 -71.04 -9.92 -2.55
N GLY A 16 -70.07 -9.78 -1.66
CA GLY A 16 -70.23 -9.10 -0.37
C GLY A 16 -69.46 -7.77 -0.32
N VAL A 17 -70.01 -6.77 0.36
CA VAL A 17 -69.34 -5.49 0.63
C VAL A 17 -69.05 -5.40 2.13
N LEU A 18 -67.77 -5.32 2.51
CA LEU A 18 -67.35 -5.05 3.89
C LEU A 18 -67.35 -3.54 4.12
N VAL A 19 -68.22 -3.04 5.02
CA VAL A 19 -68.29 -1.62 5.38
C VAL A 19 -67.82 -1.46 6.82
N ILE A 20 -66.70 -0.74 7.01
CA ILE A 20 -66.14 -0.43 8.33
C ILE A 20 -66.27 1.08 8.54
N GLY A 21 -66.94 1.51 9.61
CA GLY A 21 -67.14 2.92 9.95
C GLY A 21 -66.53 3.27 11.30
N SER A 22 -65.71 4.34 11.35
CA SER A 22 -65.31 5.00 12.60
C SER A 22 -66.10 6.30 12.76
N GLY A 23 -66.43 6.68 14.00
CA GLY A 23 -67.27 7.85 14.30
C GLY A 23 -66.70 9.22 13.92
N SER A 24 -65.50 9.30 13.33
CA SER A 24 -64.82 10.55 13.00
C SER A 24 -64.34 10.68 11.55
N GLY A 25 -64.67 9.75 10.65
CA GLY A 25 -64.37 9.87 9.22
C GLY A 25 -64.46 8.55 8.45
N ILE A 26 -64.90 8.64 7.18
CA ILE A 26 -64.93 7.52 6.23
C ILE A 26 -63.70 7.64 5.33
N GLU A 27 -62.67 6.84 5.56
CA GLU A 27 -61.68 6.55 4.52
C GLU A 27 -62.19 5.40 3.64
N ARG A 28 -61.94 5.45 2.33
CA ARG A 28 -62.15 4.28 1.46
C ARG A 28 -61.03 3.28 1.74
N ALA A 29 -61.30 2.25 2.53
CA ALA A 29 -60.37 1.15 2.73
C ALA A 29 -60.05 0.50 1.38
N LYS A 30 -58.75 0.44 1.03
CA LYS A 30 -58.27 -0.30 -0.14
C LYS A 30 -58.17 -1.77 0.25
N VAL A 31 -59.08 -2.60 -0.26
CA VAL A 31 -59.00 -4.05 -0.08
C VAL A 31 -58.10 -4.61 -1.17
N VAL A 32 -57.02 -5.26 -0.78
CA VAL A 32 -56.12 -6.00 -1.68
C VAL A 32 -56.04 -7.45 -1.22
N PRO A 33 -56.07 -8.42 -2.14
CA PRO A 33 -55.80 -9.81 -1.78
C PRO A 33 -54.36 -9.93 -1.28
N ALA A 34 -54.18 -10.44 -0.06
CA ALA A 34 -52.87 -10.69 0.54
C ALA A 34 -52.47 -12.15 0.33
N SER A 35 -51.21 -12.38 -0.06
CA SER A 35 -50.60 -13.71 -0.14
C SER A 35 -49.60 -13.83 1.01
N LEU A 36 -50.00 -14.50 2.09
CA LEU A 36 -49.17 -14.64 3.29
C LEU A 36 -48.05 -15.67 3.05
N VAL A 37 -46.85 -15.37 3.54
CA VAL A 37 -45.66 -16.24 3.37
C VAL A 37 -45.49 -17.25 4.52
N ASN A 38 -46.37 -17.19 5.52
CA ASN A 38 -46.41 -18.01 6.72
C ASN A 38 -45.13 -17.90 7.58
N LEU A 39 -44.75 -16.67 7.93
CA LEU A 39 -43.62 -16.36 8.82
C LEU A 39 -43.74 -17.04 10.19
N SER A 40 -44.97 -17.21 10.69
CA SER A 40 -45.31 -17.82 11.99
C SER A 40 -45.34 -19.36 11.99
N GLY A 41 -45.02 -20.01 10.86
CA GLY A 41 -44.89 -21.46 10.73
C GLY A 41 -43.71 -22.06 11.52
N SER A 42 -43.07 -23.12 11.02
CA SER A 42 -41.82 -23.62 11.62
C SER A 42 -40.74 -22.54 11.49
N SER A 43 -40.32 -21.92 12.59
CA SER A 43 -39.21 -20.97 12.59
C SER A 43 -37.91 -21.72 12.28
N PRO A 44 -37.28 -21.54 11.09
CA PRO A 44 -36.02 -22.19 10.79
C PRO A 44 -34.95 -21.77 11.82
N GLN A 45 -34.00 -22.66 12.09
CA GLN A 45 -32.90 -22.34 12.99
C GLN A 45 -32.17 -21.08 12.50
N ALA A 46 -32.14 -20.03 13.33
CA ALA A 46 -31.44 -18.79 13.07
C ALA A 46 -30.99 -18.18 14.39
N ASN A 47 -29.76 -17.65 14.41
CA ASN A 47 -29.21 -16.94 15.56
C ASN A 47 -29.28 -15.42 15.38
N VAL A 48 -29.47 -14.97 14.13
CA VAL A 48 -29.63 -13.57 13.74
C VAL A 48 -30.85 -13.43 12.84
N ILE A 49 -31.75 -12.51 13.18
CA ILE A 49 -32.88 -12.12 12.34
C ILE A 49 -32.55 -10.78 11.68
N VAL A 50 -32.74 -10.68 10.37
CA VAL A 50 -32.61 -9.41 9.64
C VAL A 50 -33.99 -9.01 9.15
N ILE A 51 -34.43 -7.80 9.48
CA ILE A 51 -35.68 -7.23 8.97
C ILE A 51 -35.31 -6.08 8.05
N THR A 52 -35.69 -6.17 6.78
CA THR A 52 -35.31 -5.21 5.74
C THR A 52 -36.49 -4.82 4.86
N HIS A 53 -36.46 -3.60 4.33
CA HIS A 53 -37.36 -3.16 3.28
C HIS A 53 -36.92 -3.73 1.92
N PRO A 54 -37.83 -4.07 0.98
CA PRO A 54 -37.47 -4.68 -0.31
C PRO A 54 -36.41 -3.91 -1.12
N THR A 55 -36.39 -2.58 -1.00
CA THR A 55 -35.42 -1.71 -1.70
C THR A 55 -33.98 -1.86 -1.20
N LEU A 56 -33.77 -2.44 -0.01
CA LEU A 56 -32.46 -2.63 0.62
C LEU A 56 -32.09 -4.13 0.73
N ARG A 57 -32.87 -5.01 0.09
CA ARG A 57 -32.74 -6.45 0.25
C ARG A 57 -31.38 -6.96 -0.25
N GLU A 58 -30.92 -6.47 -1.40
CA GLU A 58 -29.64 -6.89 -1.99
C GLU A 58 -28.46 -6.57 -1.07
N GLN A 59 -28.46 -5.39 -0.45
CA GLN A 59 -27.42 -4.96 0.48
C GLN A 59 -27.48 -5.78 1.77
N ALA A 60 -28.68 -6.07 2.28
CA ALA A 60 -28.85 -6.96 3.44
C ALA A 60 -28.35 -8.38 3.16
N GLU A 61 -28.58 -8.91 1.94
CA GLU A 61 -28.06 -10.21 1.49
C GLU A 61 -26.53 -10.20 1.38
N ARG A 62 -25.94 -9.11 0.84
CA ARG A 62 -24.49 -8.92 0.78
C ARG A 62 -23.85 -8.89 2.18
N TRP A 63 -24.41 -8.14 3.11
CA TRP A 63 -23.97 -8.11 4.50
C TRP A 63 -24.09 -9.49 5.17
N ALA A 64 -25.22 -10.18 4.95
CA ALA A 64 -25.43 -11.51 5.49
C ALA A 64 -24.45 -12.54 4.91
N GLN A 65 -24.13 -12.46 3.61
CA GLN A 65 -23.14 -13.32 2.98
C GLN A 65 -21.76 -13.14 3.61
N HIS A 66 -21.33 -11.89 3.85
CA HIS A 66 -20.09 -11.59 4.56
C HIS A 66 -20.09 -12.16 5.98
N ARG A 67 -21.12 -11.86 6.78
CA ARG A 67 -21.21 -12.34 8.18
C ARG A 67 -21.43 -13.84 8.33
N SER A 68 -21.90 -14.53 7.29
CA SER A 68 -22.05 -16.00 7.29
C SER A 68 -20.73 -16.75 7.04
N GLN A 69 -19.65 -16.06 6.65
CA GLN A 69 -18.32 -16.67 6.54
C GLN A 69 -17.75 -17.05 7.92
N GLU A 70 -18.21 -16.38 8.98
CA GLU A 70 -17.93 -16.77 10.36
C GLU A 70 -18.84 -17.93 10.78
N SER A 71 -18.27 -19.13 10.99
CA SER A 71 -18.96 -20.43 11.13
C SER A 71 -20.08 -20.56 12.20
N SER A 72 -20.30 -19.54 13.03
CA SER A 72 -21.29 -19.56 14.12
C SER A 72 -22.60 -18.81 13.83
N ARG A 73 -22.73 -18.11 12.69
CA ARG A 73 -23.89 -17.23 12.41
C ARG A 73 -24.82 -17.82 11.37
N VAL A 74 -26.04 -18.16 11.81
CA VAL A 74 -27.14 -18.53 10.92
C VAL A 74 -28.13 -17.36 10.82
N ILE A 75 -28.22 -16.76 9.63
CA ILE A 75 -28.94 -15.50 9.39
C ILE A 75 -30.25 -15.77 8.64
N ARG A 76 -31.37 -15.26 9.17
CA ARG A 76 -32.68 -15.27 8.50
C ARG A 76 -33.07 -13.86 8.08
N ILE A 77 -33.16 -13.61 6.78
CA ILE A 77 -33.60 -12.33 6.22
C ILE A 77 -35.12 -12.35 5.98
N VAL A 78 -35.80 -11.33 6.49
CA VAL A 78 -37.25 -11.17 6.45
C VAL A 78 -37.61 -9.81 5.86
N ASN A 79 -38.56 -9.81 4.94
CA ASN A 79 -39.11 -8.58 4.36
C ASN A 79 -40.11 -7.97 5.35
N VAL A 80 -39.93 -6.70 5.68
CA VAL A 80 -40.78 -5.99 6.63
C VAL A 80 -42.25 -5.92 6.18
N ASN A 81 -42.52 -5.91 4.87
CA ASN A 81 -43.89 -5.92 4.36
C ASN A 81 -44.63 -7.22 4.68
N ASP A 82 -43.94 -8.35 4.63
CA ASP A 82 -44.50 -9.65 4.99
C ASP A 82 -44.83 -9.70 6.50
N VAL A 83 -44.02 -9.02 7.33
CA VAL A 83 -44.27 -8.86 8.77
C VAL A 83 -45.54 -8.05 9.01
N PHE A 84 -45.73 -6.93 8.30
CA PHE A 84 -46.94 -6.13 8.43
C PHE A 84 -48.18 -6.92 8.03
N ASP A 85 -48.13 -7.60 6.89
CA ASP A 85 -49.26 -8.38 6.35
C ASP A 85 -49.71 -9.49 7.32
N GLU A 86 -48.76 -10.19 7.97
CA GLU A 86 -49.08 -11.32 8.86
C GLU A 86 -49.38 -10.94 10.31
N PHE A 87 -48.66 -9.96 10.89
CA PHE A 87 -48.73 -9.68 12.32
C PHE A 87 -49.59 -8.45 12.66
N ASP A 88 -50.00 -7.66 11.68
CA ASP A 88 -50.84 -6.47 11.91
C ASP A 88 -51.75 -6.12 10.71
N ALA A 89 -52.13 -7.14 9.93
CA ALA A 89 -53.06 -7.04 8.80
C ALA A 89 -52.70 -5.93 7.78
N GLY A 90 -51.41 -5.81 7.47
CA GLY A 90 -50.85 -4.86 6.51
C GLY A 90 -50.63 -3.45 7.07
N ARG A 91 -50.86 -3.22 8.37
CA ARG A 91 -50.62 -1.92 9.00
C ARG A 91 -49.13 -1.69 9.21
N HIS A 92 -48.63 -0.56 8.69
CA HIS A 92 -47.27 -0.08 8.92
C HIS A 92 -47.10 0.35 10.39
N SER A 93 -46.71 -0.58 11.27
CA SER A 93 -46.67 -0.36 12.72
C SER A 93 -45.45 -1.02 13.37
N PRO A 94 -44.82 -0.39 14.37
CA PRO A 94 -43.80 -1.04 15.19
C PRO A 94 -44.36 -2.23 15.99
N ASP A 95 -45.65 -2.24 16.33
CA ASP A 95 -46.28 -3.38 17.02
C ASP A 95 -46.12 -4.69 16.22
N ALA A 96 -46.30 -4.64 14.89
CA ALA A 96 -46.15 -5.80 14.00
C ALA A 96 -44.74 -6.41 14.06
N VAL A 97 -43.73 -5.54 14.07
CA VAL A 97 -42.31 -5.94 14.15
C VAL A 97 -42.02 -6.64 15.47
N ARG A 98 -42.51 -6.09 16.59
CA ARG A 98 -42.33 -6.70 17.91
C ARG A 98 -43.05 -8.03 18.05
N GLU A 99 -44.31 -8.12 17.60
CA GLU A 99 -45.09 -9.36 17.64
C GLU A 99 -44.43 -10.46 16.80
N PHE A 100 -43.90 -10.12 15.62
CA PHE A 100 -43.10 -11.06 14.83
C PHE A 100 -41.86 -11.55 15.57
N LEU A 101 -41.07 -10.64 16.16
CA LEU A 101 -39.87 -11.03 16.92
C LEU A 101 -40.21 -11.89 18.14
N ALA A 102 -41.29 -11.58 18.86
CA ALA A 102 -41.78 -12.38 19.98
C ALA A 102 -42.21 -13.78 19.53
N ASP A 103 -42.95 -13.89 18.44
CA ASP A 103 -43.36 -15.18 17.86
C ASP A 103 -42.15 -16.00 17.38
N ALA A 104 -41.25 -15.35 16.64
CA ALA A 104 -40.03 -15.97 16.13
C ALA A 104 -39.13 -16.46 17.26
N PHE A 105 -38.97 -15.66 18.32
CA PHE A 105 -38.20 -16.04 19.52
C PHE A 105 -38.89 -17.17 20.28
N ALA A 106 -40.20 -17.10 20.53
CA ALA A 106 -40.94 -18.11 21.27
C ALA A 106 -40.84 -19.50 20.61
N LYS A 107 -40.97 -19.56 19.27
CA LYS A 107 -40.99 -20.80 18.48
C LYS A 107 -39.61 -21.30 18.01
N ALA A 108 -38.55 -20.49 18.12
CA ALA A 108 -37.23 -20.90 17.66
C ALA A 108 -36.65 -22.09 18.45
N PRO A 109 -35.94 -23.02 17.78
CA PRO A 109 -35.17 -24.05 18.46
C PRO A 109 -34.01 -23.45 19.26
N LEU A 110 -33.47 -24.19 20.24
CA LEU A 110 -32.25 -23.80 20.93
C LEU A 110 -31.01 -24.04 20.05
N PRO A 111 -29.99 -23.14 20.09
CA PRO A 111 -29.98 -21.86 20.79
C PRO A 111 -30.88 -20.81 20.10
N LYS A 112 -31.60 -20.01 20.90
CA LYS A 112 -32.54 -18.98 20.42
C LYS A 112 -31.83 -17.84 19.67
N PRO A 113 -32.54 -17.08 18.81
CA PRO A 113 -31.99 -15.89 18.19
C PRO A 113 -31.56 -14.88 19.25
N THR A 114 -30.36 -14.32 19.09
CA THR A 114 -29.76 -13.38 20.04
C THR A 114 -29.67 -11.95 19.50
N HIS A 115 -29.78 -11.78 18.18
CA HIS A 115 -29.66 -10.49 17.51
C HIS A 115 -30.77 -10.28 16.49
N CYS A 116 -31.24 -9.04 16.39
CA CYS A 116 -32.02 -8.56 15.25
C CYS A 116 -31.34 -7.32 14.64
N VAL A 117 -31.15 -7.33 13.32
CA VAL A 117 -30.58 -6.21 12.57
C VAL A 117 -31.65 -5.63 11.65
N LEU A 118 -31.95 -4.35 11.86
CA LEU A 118 -32.95 -3.61 11.10
C LEU A 118 -32.26 -2.84 9.96
N PHE A 119 -32.67 -3.09 8.72
CA PHE A 119 -32.19 -2.35 7.54
C PHE A 119 -33.27 -1.41 7.05
N GLY A 120 -33.10 -0.12 7.33
CA GLY A 120 -34.00 0.92 6.86
C GLY A 120 -34.08 2.12 7.78
N SER A 121 -34.29 3.30 7.18
CA SER A 121 -34.64 4.52 7.89
C SER A 121 -35.93 4.34 8.70
N ALA A 122 -36.00 5.05 9.82
CA ALA A 122 -37.18 5.10 10.67
C ALA A 122 -37.64 6.55 10.86
N THR A 123 -38.87 6.74 11.32
CA THR A 123 -39.39 8.06 11.74
C THR A 123 -40.20 7.95 13.02
N TRP A 124 -40.11 8.94 13.91
CA TRP A 124 -40.95 8.99 15.12
C TRP A 124 -42.41 9.40 14.83
N ASP A 125 -42.72 9.90 13.61
CA ASP A 125 -44.09 10.23 13.16
C ASP A 125 -44.67 9.17 12.20
N VAL A 126 -44.60 7.89 12.57
CA VAL A 126 -45.06 6.73 11.76
C VAL A 126 -46.50 6.88 11.26
N ARG A 127 -47.37 7.54 12.05
CA ARG A 127 -48.80 7.73 11.76
C ARG A 127 -49.14 9.04 11.05
N VAL A 128 -48.14 9.87 10.71
CA VAL A 128 -48.33 11.14 9.99
C VAL A 128 -49.30 12.07 10.72
N VAL A 129 -49.22 12.11 12.05
CA VAL A 129 -50.19 12.83 12.91
C VAL A 129 -49.87 14.33 12.95
N VAL A 130 -48.61 14.69 12.77
CA VAL A 130 -48.20 16.09 12.65
C VAL A 130 -48.68 16.62 11.30
N LYS A 131 -49.30 17.81 11.26
CA LYS A 131 -49.76 18.43 9.99
C LYS A 131 -48.55 18.63 9.06
N GLY A 132 -48.41 17.73 8.09
CA GLY A 132 -47.23 17.63 7.22
C GLY A 132 -46.26 16.47 7.54
N GLY A 133 -46.71 15.38 8.18
CA GLY A 133 -45.89 14.20 8.55
C GLY A 133 -45.23 13.46 7.36
N ASN A 134 -44.86 12.18 7.51
CA ASN A 134 -43.96 11.42 6.60
C ASN A 134 -44.02 11.72 5.09
N ALA A 135 -45.19 12.07 4.54
CA ALA A 135 -45.35 12.56 3.17
C ALA A 135 -44.50 13.81 2.80
N ARG A 136 -43.93 14.53 3.76
CA ARG A 136 -42.94 15.62 3.55
C ARG A 136 -41.62 15.41 4.31
N SER A 137 -41.45 14.25 4.93
CA SER A 137 -40.17 13.84 5.51
C SER A 137 -39.16 13.62 4.39
N SER A 138 -37.95 14.13 4.55
CA SER A 138 -36.83 13.85 3.65
C SER A 138 -36.27 12.43 3.84
N ARG A 139 -36.64 11.75 4.94
CA ARG A 139 -36.24 10.38 5.29
C ARG A 139 -37.46 9.56 5.74
N PRO A 140 -38.27 9.05 4.79
CA PRO A 140 -39.49 8.30 5.10
C PRO A 140 -39.19 7.02 5.89
N ASP A 141 -40.22 6.51 6.55
CA ASP A 141 -40.19 5.25 7.31
C ASP A 141 -40.08 4.05 6.37
N LEU A 142 -38.98 3.29 6.45
CA LEU A 142 -38.83 2.01 5.74
C LEU A 142 -39.04 0.84 6.69
N VAL A 143 -38.49 0.94 7.91
CA VAL A 143 -38.70 -0.03 8.99
C VAL A 143 -39.01 0.75 10.27
N PRO A 144 -40.22 0.65 10.83
CA PRO A 144 -40.67 1.52 11.91
C PRO A 144 -39.85 1.34 13.19
N THR A 145 -39.93 2.36 14.05
CA THR A 145 -39.42 2.34 15.43
C THR A 145 -40.53 2.69 16.42
N TYR A 146 -40.26 2.56 17.72
CA TYR A 146 -41.23 2.82 18.78
C TYR A 146 -40.80 3.97 19.70
N GLY A 147 -41.76 4.75 20.21
CA GLY A 147 -41.53 5.75 21.27
C GLY A 147 -41.20 7.16 20.79
N ARG A 148 -41.22 8.11 21.73
CA ARG A 148 -40.76 9.51 21.57
C ARG A 148 -40.15 10.00 22.88
N PRO A 149 -38.82 10.10 23.02
CA PRO A 149 -37.79 9.74 22.04
C PRO A 149 -37.84 8.26 21.60
N SER A 150 -37.46 7.98 20.37
CA SER A 150 -37.56 6.64 19.77
C SER A 150 -36.58 5.64 20.37
N SER A 151 -36.92 4.37 20.36
CA SER A 151 -36.14 3.30 20.97
C SER A 151 -36.38 1.99 20.24
N ASP A 152 -35.33 1.44 19.63
CA ASP A 152 -35.37 0.08 19.09
C ASP A 152 -35.10 -0.98 20.19
N TYR A 153 -34.61 -0.56 21.36
CA TYR A 153 -34.42 -1.42 22.55
C TYR A 153 -35.69 -2.19 22.91
N TRP A 154 -36.85 -1.56 22.74
CA TRP A 154 -38.16 -2.16 23.02
C TRP A 154 -38.47 -3.40 22.18
N PHE A 155 -37.90 -3.50 20.96
CA PHE A 155 -38.06 -4.70 20.13
C PHE A 155 -37.35 -5.93 20.69
N GLY A 156 -36.41 -5.74 21.63
CA GLY A 156 -35.69 -6.83 22.28
C GLY A 156 -36.38 -7.42 23.51
N LEU A 157 -37.44 -6.77 24.03
CA LEU A 157 -38.19 -7.22 25.22
C LEU A 157 -39.33 -8.16 24.81
N LEU A 158 -39.11 -9.48 24.90
CA LEU A 158 -39.90 -10.49 24.17
C LEU A 158 -40.58 -11.55 25.04
N ASP A 159 -40.06 -11.90 26.22
CA ASP A 159 -40.51 -13.09 26.95
C ASP A 159 -41.49 -12.85 28.13
N ASP A 160 -41.33 -11.74 28.87
CA ASP A 160 -42.21 -11.35 29.98
C ASP A 160 -42.76 -9.93 29.77
N PRO A 161 -44.10 -9.74 29.66
CA PRO A 161 -44.73 -8.41 29.63
C PRO A 161 -44.42 -7.54 30.87
N ASN A 162 -43.93 -8.13 31.96
CA ASN A 162 -43.49 -7.44 33.18
C ASN A 162 -41.97 -7.19 33.21
N ASP A 163 -41.17 -7.86 32.37
CA ASP A 163 -39.77 -7.49 32.15
C ASP A 163 -39.74 -6.33 31.14
N VAL A 164 -39.69 -5.13 31.71
CA VAL A 164 -39.58 -3.88 30.97
C VAL A 164 -38.13 -3.37 30.97
N LYS A 165 -37.15 -4.19 31.33
CA LYS A 165 -35.80 -3.71 31.63
C LYS A 165 -34.72 -4.40 30.82
N THR A 166 -34.74 -5.73 30.69
CA THR A 166 -33.64 -6.46 30.04
C THR A 166 -34.08 -7.14 28.75
N PRO A 167 -33.51 -6.80 27.57
CA PRO A 167 -33.93 -7.40 26.32
C PRO A 167 -33.29 -8.77 26.09
N GLU A 168 -34.10 -9.73 25.65
CA GLU A 168 -33.68 -11.08 25.23
C GLU A 168 -32.89 -11.05 23.92
N MET A 169 -33.10 -10.02 23.11
CA MET A 169 -32.51 -9.87 21.79
C MET A 169 -31.84 -8.50 21.63
N ILE A 170 -30.58 -8.49 21.19
CA ILE A 170 -29.84 -7.27 20.90
C ILE A 170 -30.31 -6.71 19.57
N ILE A 171 -30.75 -5.45 19.57
CA ILE A 171 -31.27 -4.78 18.38
C ILE A 171 -30.24 -3.76 17.89
N SER A 172 -29.91 -3.83 16.60
CA SER A 172 -29.15 -2.79 15.91
C SER A 172 -29.86 -2.36 14.63
N ARG A 173 -29.52 -1.16 14.15
CA ARG A 173 -30.12 -0.60 12.94
C ARG A 173 -29.08 -0.03 11.99
N PHE A 174 -29.17 -0.38 10.71
CA PHE A 174 -28.59 0.39 9.61
C PHE A 174 -29.58 1.53 9.26
N PRO A 175 -29.32 2.79 9.64
CA PRO A 175 -30.30 3.89 9.55
C PRO A 175 -30.35 4.51 8.13
N VAL A 176 -30.38 3.64 7.12
CA VAL A 176 -30.15 3.97 5.71
C VAL A 176 -31.46 4.06 4.94
N LEU A 177 -31.55 5.05 4.06
CA LEU A 177 -32.70 5.28 3.18
C LEU A 177 -32.45 4.67 1.79
N THR A 178 -31.21 4.72 1.30
CA THR A 178 -30.85 4.33 -0.06
C THR A 178 -29.90 3.12 -0.08
N PRO A 179 -29.89 2.35 -1.19
CA PRO A 179 -28.88 1.32 -1.45
C PRO A 179 -27.44 1.82 -1.30
N ASP A 180 -27.14 3.04 -1.75
CA ASP A 180 -25.78 3.61 -1.73
C ASP A 180 -25.29 3.92 -0.31
N GLU A 181 -26.16 4.52 0.52
CA GLU A 181 -25.88 4.72 1.95
C GLU A 181 -25.56 3.38 2.64
N CYS A 182 -26.32 2.33 2.29
CA CYS A 182 -26.13 1.00 2.85
C CYS A 182 -24.84 0.33 2.35
N SER A 183 -24.52 0.46 1.06
CA SER A 183 -23.28 -0.05 0.47
C SER A 183 -22.06 0.60 1.12
N ALA A 184 -22.06 1.92 1.33
CA ALA A 184 -20.95 2.62 1.98
C ALA A 184 -20.65 2.08 3.39
N MET A 185 -21.69 1.75 4.17
CA MET A 185 -21.52 1.11 5.48
C MET A 185 -20.94 -0.31 5.35
N ILE A 186 -21.47 -1.13 4.44
CA ILE A 186 -21.03 -2.52 4.23
C ILE A 186 -19.59 -2.58 3.72
N ASP A 187 -19.20 -1.67 2.83
CA ASP A 187 -17.83 -1.61 2.31
C ASP A 187 -16.83 -1.35 3.44
N LYS A 188 -17.14 -0.41 4.35
CA LYS A 188 -16.30 -0.15 5.53
C LYS A 188 -16.21 -1.35 6.47
N ILE A 189 -17.30 -2.10 6.64
CA ILE A 189 -17.31 -3.33 7.44
C ILE A 189 -16.38 -4.38 6.83
N ILE A 190 -16.51 -4.64 5.52
CA ILE A 190 -15.68 -5.64 4.82
C ILE A 190 -14.20 -5.24 4.87
N VAL A 191 -13.88 -3.97 4.65
CA VAL A 191 -12.50 -3.47 4.77
C VAL A 191 -11.99 -3.66 6.20
N SER A 192 -12.77 -3.24 7.20
CA SER A 192 -12.36 -3.36 8.60
C SER A 192 -12.13 -4.81 9.04
N ASP A 193 -12.96 -5.76 8.61
CA ASP A 193 -12.82 -7.17 9.01
C ASP A 193 -11.62 -7.87 8.33
N ASN A 194 -11.14 -7.35 7.20
CA ASN A 194 -10.00 -7.91 6.46
C ASN A 194 -8.66 -7.21 6.79
N THR A 195 -8.68 -6.12 7.54
CA THR A 195 -7.45 -5.42 7.96
C THR A 195 -6.74 -6.22 9.06
N PRO A 196 -5.48 -6.65 8.86
CA PRO A 196 -4.72 -7.35 9.91
C PRO A 196 -4.56 -6.52 11.17
N TYR A 197 -4.29 -7.18 12.29
CA TYR A 197 -4.04 -6.50 13.55
C TYR A 197 -2.85 -5.55 13.44
N ALA A 198 -3.05 -4.29 13.83
CA ALA A 198 -2.05 -3.25 13.75
C ALA A 198 -2.11 -2.32 14.99
N PRO A 199 -0.98 -1.72 15.42
CA PRO A 199 -0.92 -0.93 16.64
C PRO A 199 -1.95 0.20 16.74
N TRP A 200 -2.30 0.85 15.62
CA TRP A 200 -3.27 1.95 15.61
C TRP A 200 -4.67 1.53 16.09
N GLN A 201 -5.04 0.25 15.94
CA GLN A 201 -6.33 -0.27 16.39
C GLN A 201 -6.46 -0.31 17.93
N ARG A 202 -5.34 -0.18 18.64
CA ARG A 202 -5.31 -0.09 20.12
C ARG A 202 -5.30 1.35 20.64
N ARG A 203 -5.24 2.33 19.74
CA ARG A 203 -5.31 3.75 20.07
C ARG A 203 -6.77 4.13 20.29
N PHE A 204 -7.10 4.61 21.48
CA PHE A 204 -8.43 5.02 21.89
C PHE A 204 -8.44 6.54 22.03
N LEU A 205 -9.33 7.20 21.28
CA LEU A 205 -9.49 8.65 21.29
C LEU A 205 -10.63 9.04 22.22
N TYR A 206 -10.34 9.84 23.24
CA TYR A 206 -11.30 10.37 24.21
C TYR A 206 -11.51 11.85 23.94
N VAL A 207 -12.73 12.23 23.57
CA VAL A 207 -13.08 13.58 23.14
C VAL A 207 -14.07 14.19 24.12
N GLY A 208 -13.61 15.18 24.87
CA GLY A 208 -14.43 15.89 25.85
C GLY A 208 -14.86 17.28 25.36
N GLY A 209 -16.17 17.50 25.30
CA GLY A 209 -16.81 18.77 24.98
C GLY A 209 -16.98 19.70 26.20
N GLY A 210 -17.99 20.56 26.14
CA GLY A 210 -18.28 21.58 27.16
C GLY A 210 -17.63 22.93 26.85
N GLU A 211 -18.21 24.01 27.37
CA GLU A 211 -17.71 25.38 27.17
C GLU A 211 -16.67 25.76 28.22
N THR A 212 -16.73 25.17 29.42
CA THR A 212 -15.78 25.43 30.51
C THR A 212 -15.30 24.14 31.17
N GLU A 213 -14.11 24.19 31.77
CA GLU A 213 -13.59 23.07 32.57
C GLU A 213 -14.51 22.70 33.75
N ASP A 214 -15.32 23.64 34.24
CA ASP A 214 -16.25 23.44 35.37
C ASP A 214 -17.35 22.41 35.08
N GLU A 215 -17.71 22.23 33.81
CA GLU A 215 -18.69 21.21 33.38
C GLU A 215 -18.20 19.78 33.64
N GLY A 216 -16.88 19.58 33.80
CA GLY A 216 -16.29 18.32 34.23
C GLY A 216 -16.41 17.16 33.23
N LEU A 217 -16.78 17.42 31.97
CA LEU A 217 -16.97 16.39 30.95
C LEU A 217 -15.65 15.68 30.60
N CYS A 218 -14.56 16.43 30.39
CA CYS A 218 -13.22 15.87 30.24
C CYS A 218 -12.72 15.12 31.48
N ARG A 219 -13.07 15.60 32.68
CA ARG A 219 -12.65 14.96 33.94
C ARG A 219 -13.16 13.53 34.08
N ILE A 220 -14.26 13.17 33.39
CA ILE A 220 -14.75 11.79 33.36
C ILE A 220 -13.69 10.85 32.77
N TYR A 221 -12.98 11.27 31.73
CA TYR A 221 -11.89 10.50 31.15
C TYR A 221 -10.66 10.51 32.04
N GLU A 222 -10.28 11.66 32.58
CA GLU A 222 -9.15 11.77 33.51
C GLU A 222 -9.33 10.84 34.72
N ASP A 223 -10.50 10.87 35.35
CA ASP A 223 -10.82 10.05 36.52
C ASP A 223 -10.75 8.55 36.20
N LEU A 224 -11.17 8.13 34.99
CA LEU A 224 -11.10 6.75 34.51
C LEU A 224 -9.66 6.31 34.22
N LEU A 225 -8.89 7.16 33.53
CA LEU A 225 -7.56 6.82 33.03
C LEU A 225 -6.47 6.94 34.11
N SER A 226 -6.63 7.85 35.07
CA SER A 226 -5.66 8.07 36.15
C SER A 226 -5.92 7.22 37.39
N ASP A 227 -6.93 6.33 37.37
CA ASP A 227 -7.42 5.58 38.54
C ASP A 227 -7.58 6.47 39.79
N ARG A 228 -8.25 7.62 39.65
CA ARG A 228 -8.33 8.62 40.74
C ARG A 228 -8.97 8.06 42.01
N PHE A 229 -9.82 7.05 41.87
CA PHE A 229 -10.49 6.38 42.99
C PHE A 229 -9.64 5.27 43.63
N ASN A 230 -8.41 5.06 43.15
CA ASN A 230 -7.44 4.09 43.67
C ASN A 230 -8.02 2.67 43.74
N THR A 231 -8.66 2.27 42.64
CA THR A 231 -9.26 0.94 42.45
C THR A 231 -8.22 -0.13 42.12
N GLY A 232 -7.02 0.29 41.67
CA GLY A 232 -5.97 -0.57 41.15
C GLY A 232 -6.18 -0.95 39.68
N ILE A 233 -7.09 -0.29 38.96
CA ILE A 233 -7.42 -0.59 37.55
C ILE A 233 -6.78 0.46 36.65
N LEU A 234 -5.82 0.05 35.82
CA LEU A 234 -5.21 0.87 34.79
C LEU A 234 -5.47 0.24 33.41
N TYR A 235 -6.20 0.94 32.55
CA TYR A 235 -6.55 0.44 31.21
C TYR A 235 -5.35 0.43 30.24
N THR A 236 -4.32 1.20 30.56
CA THR A 236 -3.03 1.26 29.83
C THR A 236 -2.09 0.12 30.21
N GLU A 237 -2.44 -0.72 31.20
CA GLU A 237 -1.69 -1.91 31.59
C GLU A 237 -2.41 -3.20 31.17
N PRO A 238 -1.75 -4.38 31.21
CA PRO A 238 -2.43 -5.66 31.01
C PRO A 238 -3.57 -5.80 32.03
N THR A 239 -4.80 -6.13 31.62
CA THR A 239 -5.18 -6.96 30.46
C THR A 239 -5.72 -6.22 29.23
N LEU A 240 -5.77 -4.89 29.19
CA LEU A 240 -6.35 -4.15 28.05
C LEU A 240 -5.32 -3.41 27.21
N CYS A 241 -4.28 -2.84 27.84
CA CYS A 241 -3.11 -2.28 27.15
C CYS A 241 -3.50 -1.34 25.99
N ILE A 242 -4.37 -0.36 26.25
CA ILE A 242 -4.76 0.63 25.25
C ILE A 242 -3.80 1.82 25.26
N ASP A 243 -3.54 2.37 24.07
CA ASP A 243 -2.93 3.68 23.92
C ASP A 243 -4.05 4.72 23.97
N THR A 244 -3.86 5.83 24.68
CA THR A 244 -4.94 6.77 24.96
C THR A 244 -4.57 8.18 24.54
N ILE A 245 -5.50 8.80 23.82
CA ILE A 245 -5.37 10.18 23.33
C ILE A 245 -6.57 10.94 23.85
N THR A 246 -6.36 12.08 24.49
CA THR A 246 -7.44 12.90 25.05
C THR A 246 -7.43 14.27 24.40
N VAL A 247 -8.56 14.67 23.81
CA VAL A 247 -8.79 16.00 23.24
C VAL A 247 -9.91 16.67 24.00
N CYS A 248 -9.64 17.84 24.56
CA CYS A 248 -10.55 18.55 25.46
C CYS A 248 -10.84 19.95 24.94
N LYS A 249 -12.12 20.24 24.62
CA LYS A 249 -12.54 21.54 24.07
C LYS A 249 -12.11 22.74 24.94
N PRO A 250 -12.26 22.72 26.29
CA PRO A 250 -11.88 23.87 27.11
C PRO A 250 -10.37 24.18 27.13
N THR A 251 -9.51 23.21 26.81
CA THR A 251 -8.05 23.33 26.94
C THR A 251 -7.29 23.26 25.60
N SER A 252 -7.96 22.87 24.52
CA SER A 252 -7.39 22.76 23.18
C SER A 252 -7.65 24.03 22.38
N ASP A 253 -6.62 24.51 21.67
CA ASP A 253 -6.73 25.67 20.78
C ASP A 253 -7.60 25.37 19.55
N ASN A 254 -7.55 24.13 19.03
CA ASN A 254 -8.35 23.68 17.89
C ASN A 254 -8.73 22.19 18.02
N PRO A 255 -9.71 21.85 18.88
CA PRO A 255 -10.07 20.48 19.17
C PRO A 255 -10.59 19.72 17.94
N GLY A 256 -11.26 20.41 17.01
CA GLY A 256 -11.75 19.79 15.76
C GLY A 256 -10.62 19.24 14.89
N LEU A 257 -9.57 20.03 14.71
CA LEU A 257 -8.39 19.63 13.95
C LEU A 257 -7.68 18.44 14.59
N GLU A 258 -7.47 18.48 15.92
CA GLU A 258 -6.83 17.39 16.66
C GLU A 258 -7.64 16.08 16.53
N ILE A 259 -8.98 16.16 16.64
CA ILE A 259 -9.87 15.00 16.42
C ILE A 259 -9.67 14.43 15.01
N ARG A 260 -9.72 15.29 13.99
CA ARG A 260 -9.56 14.88 12.59
C ARG A 260 -8.21 14.23 12.32
N GLN A 261 -7.11 14.79 12.82
CA GLN A 261 -5.77 14.21 12.67
C GLN A 261 -5.68 12.83 13.29
N ASN A 262 -6.15 12.68 14.53
CA ASN A 262 -6.12 11.38 15.22
C ASN A 262 -6.99 10.33 14.51
N LEU A 263 -8.16 10.71 14.01
CA LEU A 263 -9.00 9.81 13.20
C LEU A 263 -8.31 9.39 11.90
N ASN A 264 -7.64 10.32 11.21
CA ASN A 264 -6.91 10.06 9.96
C ASN A 264 -5.68 9.18 10.18
N ASP A 265 -4.94 9.39 11.28
CA ASP A 265 -3.80 8.57 11.68
C ASP A 265 -4.23 7.15 12.08
N GLY A 266 -5.50 6.98 12.46
CA GLY A 266 -6.11 5.71 12.82
C GLY A 266 -6.19 5.51 14.32
N VAL A 267 -7.41 5.17 14.76
CA VAL A 267 -7.78 4.78 16.12
C VAL A 267 -8.77 3.62 16.05
N GLY A 268 -8.82 2.76 17.07
CA GLY A 268 -9.77 1.64 17.11
C GLY A 268 -11.14 2.01 17.69
N LEU A 269 -11.17 2.89 18.69
CA LEU A 269 -12.37 3.37 19.36
C LEU A 269 -12.26 4.87 19.60
N MET A 270 -13.31 5.61 19.27
CA MET A 270 -13.48 7.00 19.68
C MET A 270 -14.62 7.11 20.67
N ASN A 271 -14.35 7.67 21.84
CA ASN A 271 -15.34 8.02 22.86
C ASN A 271 -15.56 9.54 22.83
N TYR A 272 -16.81 9.98 22.78
CA TYR A 272 -17.19 11.39 22.84
C TYR A 272 -18.17 11.65 23.99
N ILE A 273 -17.80 12.54 24.91
CA ILE A 273 -18.65 13.06 25.99
C ILE A 273 -18.70 14.58 25.85
N GLY A 274 -19.86 15.12 25.48
CA GLY A 274 -20.05 16.54 25.17
C GLY A 274 -21.53 16.85 25.01
N HIS A 275 -21.88 18.11 24.73
CA HIS A 275 -23.24 18.46 24.30
C HIS A 275 -23.46 18.03 22.86
N GLY A 276 -24.65 17.51 22.59
CA GLY A 276 -25.01 16.95 21.29
C GLY A 276 -26.44 17.29 20.92
N GLY A 277 -26.64 17.48 19.63
CA GLY A 277 -27.95 17.56 19.00
C GLY A 277 -28.07 16.49 17.91
N THR A 278 -29.23 16.45 17.26
CA THR A 278 -29.48 15.48 16.19
C THR A 278 -28.45 15.55 15.07
N GLU A 279 -27.95 16.74 14.72
CA GLU A 279 -27.05 16.94 13.57
C GLU A 279 -25.71 17.59 13.96
N ILE A 280 -25.42 17.76 15.26
CA ILE A 280 -24.31 18.59 15.71
C ILE A 280 -23.67 18.07 17.00
N PHE A 281 -22.36 18.27 17.10
CA PHE A 281 -21.58 18.19 18.33
C PHE A 281 -21.19 19.60 18.78
N ASP A 282 -20.97 19.81 20.08
CA ASP A 282 -20.47 21.09 20.60
C ASP A 282 -19.02 21.42 20.19
N ILE A 283 -18.29 20.42 19.67
CA ILE A 283 -17.00 20.57 19.00
C ILE A 283 -17.23 20.53 17.49
N LYS A 284 -16.79 21.58 16.79
CA LYS A 284 -16.90 21.72 15.33
C LYS A 284 -15.56 21.46 14.64
N GLY A 285 -15.53 21.33 13.32
CA GLY A 285 -14.29 21.22 12.53
C GLY A 285 -13.75 19.80 12.33
N TRP A 286 -14.63 18.79 12.40
CA TRP A 286 -14.32 17.38 12.16
C TRP A 286 -15.51 16.69 11.47
N ASP A 287 -16.15 17.38 10.54
CA ASP A 287 -17.31 16.88 9.78
C ASP A 287 -16.93 15.62 8.97
N PRO A 288 -17.88 14.69 8.70
CA PRO A 288 -17.59 13.44 7.99
C PRO A 288 -16.84 13.61 6.67
N GLU A 289 -17.16 14.65 5.90
CA GLU A 289 -16.55 15.01 4.62
C GLU A 289 -15.09 15.48 4.73
N ASP A 290 -14.65 15.91 5.91
CA ASP A 290 -13.28 16.37 6.16
C ASP A 290 -12.32 15.22 6.56
N LEU A 291 -12.86 14.01 6.78
CA LEU A 291 -12.07 12.86 7.21
C LEU A 291 -11.40 12.16 6.02
N ALA A 292 -10.14 11.75 6.22
CA ALA A 292 -9.29 11.06 5.25
C ALA A 292 -8.80 9.70 5.78
N ASN A 293 -9.57 9.06 6.66
CA ASN A 293 -9.21 7.82 7.35
C ASN A 293 -9.57 6.54 6.56
N VAL A 294 -9.26 6.54 5.26
CA VAL A 294 -9.56 5.40 4.37
C VAL A 294 -8.86 4.14 4.89
N GLY A 295 -9.62 3.04 5.04
CA GLY A 295 -9.10 1.78 5.57
C GLY A 295 -8.85 1.75 7.09
N ARG A 296 -9.04 2.87 7.80
CA ARG A 296 -8.85 3.00 9.26
C ARG A 296 -10.13 3.49 9.92
N TYR A 297 -11.16 2.64 9.91
CA TYR A 297 -12.50 2.98 10.38
C TYR A 297 -12.72 2.59 11.86
N PRO A 298 -12.71 3.55 12.81
CA PRO A 298 -13.00 3.25 14.22
C PRO A 298 -14.46 2.92 14.48
N VAL A 299 -14.72 2.36 15.67
CA VAL A 299 -16.03 2.41 16.31
C VAL A 299 -16.25 3.78 16.94
N MET A 300 -17.45 4.34 16.77
CA MET A 300 -17.86 5.60 17.38
C MET A 300 -18.72 5.36 18.63
N ALA A 301 -18.29 5.85 19.79
CA ALA A 301 -19.06 5.79 21.02
C ALA A 301 -19.41 7.20 21.50
N THR A 302 -20.67 7.59 21.33
CA THR A 302 -21.15 8.91 21.77
C THR A 302 -22.00 8.81 23.02
N PHE A 303 -21.59 9.55 24.04
CA PHE A 303 -22.19 9.63 25.37
C PHE A 303 -22.85 11.00 25.55
N SER A 304 -23.77 11.32 24.64
CA SER A 304 -24.33 12.66 24.47
C SER A 304 -25.81 12.61 24.08
N CYS A 305 -26.50 13.75 24.11
CA CYS A 305 -27.91 13.86 23.74
C CYS A 305 -28.09 13.76 22.22
N LEU A 306 -29.12 13.01 21.78
CA LEU A 306 -29.64 13.00 20.40
C LEU A 306 -28.68 12.64 19.25
N THR A 307 -27.41 12.32 19.50
CA THR A 307 -26.40 11.98 18.47
C THR A 307 -26.76 10.72 17.69
N GLY A 308 -27.47 9.80 18.36
CA GLY A 308 -28.05 8.58 17.80
C GLY A 308 -29.56 8.68 17.51
N ALA A 309 -30.12 9.88 17.30
CA ALA A 309 -31.54 10.08 16.98
C ALA A 309 -31.91 9.67 15.55
N PHE A 310 -31.71 8.38 15.22
CA PHE A 310 -31.82 7.78 13.89
C PHE A 310 -33.19 7.90 13.22
N SER A 311 -34.21 8.28 13.96
CA SER A 311 -35.60 8.39 13.51
C SER A 311 -36.08 9.82 13.32
N ASN A 312 -35.15 10.78 13.24
CA ASN A 312 -35.47 12.15 12.93
C ASN A 312 -36.05 12.27 11.51
N SER A 313 -37.19 12.93 11.38
CA SER A 313 -37.97 12.99 10.14
C SER A 313 -37.36 13.91 9.06
N SER A 314 -36.41 14.77 9.41
CA SER A 314 -35.93 15.83 8.51
C SER A 314 -34.47 15.67 8.09
N ALA A 315 -33.68 14.90 8.83
CA ALA A 315 -32.26 14.71 8.57
C ALA A 315 -31.76 13.45 9.26
N LEU A 316 -30.71 12.85 8.70
CA LEU A 316 -30.00 11.75 9.34
C LEU A 316 -29.25 12.26 10.58
N CYS A 317 -29.29 11.51 11.67
CA CYS A 317 -28.59 11.91 12.89
C CYS A 317 -27.07 11.94 12.68
N ARG A 318 -26.37 12.68 13.54
CA ARG A 318 -24.95 12.96 13.40
C ARG A 318 -24.11 11.70 13.29
N ASN A 319 -24.32 10.70 14.16
CA ASN A 319 -23.63 9.41 14.05
C ASN A 319 -23.94 8.71 12.72
N GLY A 320 -25.19 8.78 12.25
CA GLY A 320 -25.59 8.21 10.96
C GLY A 320 -24.86 8.85 9.78
N GLN A 321 -24.63 10.17 9.81
CA GLN A 321 -23.87 10.89 8.76
C GLN A 321 -22.46 10.32 8.60
N TYR A 322 -21.76 10.07 9.71
CA TYR A 322 -20.44 9.42 9.69
C TYR A 322 -20.45 7.96 9.21
N LEU A 323 -21.54 7.23 9.47
CA LEU A 323 -21.67 5.85 9.02
C LEU A 323 -21.90 5.77 7.51
N VAL A 324 -22.70 6.65 6.93
CA VAL A 324 -23.00 6.62 5.49
C VAL A 324 -21.97 7.34 4.62
N GLN A 325 -21.01 8.06 5.23
CA GLN A 325 -19.92 8.71 4.49
C GLN A 325 -19.07 7.67 3.73
N PRO A 326 -18.96 7.74 2.39
CA PRO A 326 -18.14 6.83 1.61
C PRO A 326 -16.65 7.02 1.91
N ASN A 327 -15.90 5.93 1.98
CA ASN A 327 -14.44 5.88 2.17
C ASN A 327 -13.88 6.59 3.43
N ALA A 328 -14.71 7.20 4.27
CA ALA A 328 -14.29 7.90 5.48
C ALA A 328 -15.31 7.72 6.63
N GLY A 329 -14.95 8.16 7.83
CA GLY A 329 -15.82 8.08 9.01
C GLY A 329 -15.65 6.79 9.79
N PHE A 330 -16.76 6.20 10.24
CA PHE A 330 -16.76 5.14 11.26
C PHE A 330 -17.40 3.86 10.73
N VAL A 331 -17.00 2.71 11.26
CA VAL A 331 -17.53 1.39 10.85
C VAL A 331 -18.87 1.07 11.50
N SER A 332 -19.06 1.49 12.76
CA SER A 332 -20.28 1.27 13.54
C SER A 332 -20.31 2.30 14.69
N ALA A 333 -21.51 2.60 15.22
CA ALA A 333 -21.67 3.64 16.22
C ALA A 333 -22.66 3.27 17.33
N ILE A 334 -22.45 3.81 18.53
CA ILE A 334 -23.42 3.82 19.62
C ILE A 334 -23.75 5.26 20.05
N GLY A 335 -25.01 5.51 20.35
CA GLY A 335 -25.45 6.84 20.75
C GLY A 335 -26.92 6.93 21.12
N ALA A 336 -27.28 8.02 21.79
CA ALA A 336 -28.63 8.18 22.31
C ALA A 336 -29.58 8.84 21.30
N SER A 337 -30.81 8.36 21.24
CA SER A 337 -31.92 8.98 20.51
C SER A 337 -32.67 10.05 21.31
N GLY A 338 -32.39 10.15 22.60
CA GLY A 338 -33.05 11.06 23.53
C GLY A 338 -32.06 11.77 24.45
N TRP A 339 -32.57 12.23 25.60
CA TRP A 339 -31.77 12.99 26.58
C TRP A 339 -30.87 12.05 27.37
N GLN A 340 -29.67 12.51 27.67
CA GLN A 340 -28.69 11.79 28.47
C GLN A 340 -28.26 12.61 29.67
N TYR A 341 -27.82 11.92 30.71
CA TYR A 341 -27.41 12.50 31.99
C TYR A 341 -26.00 12.05 32.33
N ASN A 342 -25.15 12.96 32.81
CA ASN A 342 -23.75 12.69 33.12
C ASN A 342 -23.58 11.40 33.94
N ILE A 343 -24.37 11.22 35.00
CA ILE A 343 -24.31 10.02 35.85
C ILE A 343 -24.54 8.71 35.09
N VAL A 344 -25.47 8.70 34.13
CA VAL A 344 -25.81 7.49 33.36
C VAL A 344 -24.72 7.22 32.33
N VAL A 345 -24.31 8.26 31.59
CA VAL A 345 -23.34 8.07 30.51
C VAL A 345 -21.94 7.78 31.04
N THR A 346 -21.53 8.37 32.17
CA THR A 346 -20.29 8.01 32.86
C THR A 346 -20.30 6.53 33.23
N GLN A 347 -21.42 6.01 33.73
CA GLN A 347 -21.49 4.61 34.14
C GLN A 347 -21.52 3.65 32.94
N ILE A 348 -22.29 3.94 31.89
CA ILE A 348 -22.28 3.11 30.66
C ILE A 348 -20.88 3.12 30.02
N HIS A 349 -20.21 4.27 29.98
CA HIS A 349 -18.84 4.39 29.48
C HIS A 349 -17.86 3.52 30.30
N THR A 350 -17.91 3.60 31.63
CA THR A 350 -17.07 2.78 32.52
C THR A 350 -17.38 1.29 32.38
N ASP A 351 -18.65 0.91 32.36
CA ASP A 351 -19.08 -0.49 32.23
C ASP A 351 -18.67 -1.09 30.87
N LEU A 352 -18.64 -0.27 29.81
CA LEU A 352 -18.12 -0.67 28.50
C LEU A 352 -16.62 -0.98 28.55
N HIS A 353 -15.82 -0.13 29.18
CA HIS A 353 -14.37 -0.35 29.32
C HIS A 353 -14.08 -1.54 30.23
N GLU A 354 -14.85 -1.71 31.31
CA GLU A 354 -14.72 -2.85 32.21
C GLU A 354 -15.10 -4.16 31.51
N ALA A 355 -16.15 -4.18 30.69
CA ALA A 355 -16.53 -5.35 29.91
C ALA A 355 -15.45 -5.73 28.88
N LEU A 356 -14.83 -4.75 28.20
CA LEU A 356 -13.68 -4.99 27.31
C LEU A 356 -12.51 -5.63 28.06
N ARG A 357 -12.22 -5.14 29.28
CA ARG A 357 -11.09 -5.58 30.10
C ARG A 357 -11.27 -6.97 30.72
N THR A 358 -12.48 -7.28 31.21
CA THR A 358 -12.75 -8.45 32.06
C THR A 358 -13.42 -9.61 31.34
N THR A 359 -13.92 -9.41 30.12
CA THR A 359 -14.60 -10.44 29.35
C THR A 359 -13.93 -10.67 28.01
N SER A 360 -14.32 -11.75 27.33
CA SER A 360 -13.91 -12.03 25.94
C SER A 360 -14.80 -11.34 24.90
N ILE A 361 -15.69 -10.43 25.32
CA ILE A 361 -16.61 -9.74 24.41
C ILE A 361 -15.82 -8.69 23.63
N ARG A 362 -15.91 -8.72 22.30
CA ARG A 362 -15.25 -7.76 21.40
C ARG A 362 -16.20 -7.16 20.37
N ASP A 363 -17.34 -7.80 20.11
CA ASP A 363 -18.36 -7.24 19.22
C ASP A 363 -19.14 -6.12 19.90
N LEU A 364 -19.45 -5.07 19.15
CA LEU A 364 -20.09 -3.86 19.65
C LEU A 364 -21.47 -4.14 20.26
N GLY A 365 -22.24 -5.07 19.68
CA GLY A 365 -23.59 -5.38 20.12
C GLY A 365 -23.63 -5.94 21.54
N ARG A 366 -22.87 -7.02 21.79
CA ARG A 366 -22.81 -7.63 23.13
C ARG A 366 -22.10 -6.73 24.12
N LEU A 367 -21.12 -5.94 23.68
CA LEU A 367 -20.42 -5.00 24.53
C LEU A 367 -21.37 -3.90 25.04
N THR A 368 -22.16 -3.31 24.13
CA THR A 368 -23.16 -2.29 24.46
C THR A 368 -24.26 -2.88 25.35
N TYR A 369 -24.72 -4.10 25.06
CA TYR A 369 -25.68 -4.81 25.90
C TYR A 369 -25.14 -5.02 27.32
N ALA A 370 -23.88 -5.48 27.46
CA ALA A 370 -23.26 -5.68 28.77
C ALA A 370 -23.16 -4.36 29.56
N ALA A 371 -22.74 -3.27 28.90
CA ALA A 371 -22.60 -1.95 29.52
C ALA A 371 -23.94 -1.34 29.94
N THR A 372 -24.98 -1.51 29.14
CA THR A 372 -26.31 -0.92 29.40
C THR A 372 -27.14 -1.74 30.38
N ARG A 373 -26.96 -3.07 30.41
CA ARG A 373 -27.73 -3.98 31.28
C ARG A 373 -27.59 -3.61 32.76
N GLY A 374 -26.40 -3.21 33.22
CA GLY A 374 -26.17 -2.77 34.60
C GLY A 374 -27.00 -1.55 34.99
N GLN A 375 -27.23 -0.64 34.03
CA GLN A 375 -28.08 0.54 34.23
C GLN A 375 -29.57 0.24 34.12
N ALA A 376 -29.96 -0.66 33.22
CA ALA A 376 -31.36 -1.05 33.04
C ALA A 376 -31.98 -1.68 34.31
N ILE A 377 -31.18 -2.40 35.10
CA ILE A 377 -31.62 -3.01 36.37
C ILE A 377 -31.63 -2.02 37.55
N SER A 378 -31.15 -0.79 37.37
CA SER A 378 -31.15 0.24 38.42
C SER A 378 -32.57 0.75 38.75
N THR A 379 -32.73 1.37 39.91
CA THR A 379 -34.03 1.80 40.47
C THR A 379 -34.58 3.11 39.87
N PRO A 380 -33.77 4.14 39.51
CA PRO A 380 -34.32 5.39 38.98
C PRO A 380 -34.90 5.24 37.56
N GLN A 381 -36.15 5.68 37.37
CA GLN A 381 -36.83 5.61 36.06
C GLN A 381 -36.08 6.37 34.95
N PHE A 382 -35.37 7.45 35.28
CA PHE A 382 -34.62 8.21 34.29
C PHE A 382 -33.43 7.40 33.73
N SER A 383 -32.77 6.56 34.53
CA SER A 383 -31.70 5.67 34.08
C SER A 383 -32.23 4.62 33.10
N ILE A 384 -33.36 4.00 33.42
CA ILE A 384 -34.05 3.05 32.54
C ILE A 384 -34.38 3.71 31.20
N ASN A 385 -34.97 4.91 31.23
CA ASN A 385 -35.33 5.64 30.02
C ASN A 385 -34.10 6.01 29.18
N ALA A 386 -33.03 6.49 29.82
CA ALA A 386 -31.78 6.85 29.15
C ALA A 386 -31.11 5.62 28.51
N THR A 387 -31.16 4.46 29.18
CA THR A 387 -30.67 3.18 28.66
C THR A 387 -31.49 2.69 27.47
N MET A 388 -32.82 2.73 27.53
CA MET A 388 -33.68 2.35 26.40
C MET A 388 -33.44 3.22 25.17
N GLN A 389 -33.00 4.46 25.36
CA GLN A 389 -32.71 5.41 24.29
C GLN A 389 -31.27 5.28 23.76
N PHE A 390 -30.45 4.37 24.30
CA PHE A 390 -29.07 4.17 23.86
C PHE A 390 -29.02 3.06 22.79
N ASN A 391 -28.72 3.44 21.54
CA ASN A 391 -28.91 2.58 20.38
C ASN A 391 -27.57 2.16 19.75
N ILE A 392 -27.59 0.99 19.10
CA ILE A 392 -26.51 0.50 18.23
C ILE A 392 -26.88 0.81 16.77
N LEU A 393 -26.07 1.64 16.12
CA LEU A 393 -26.23 2.02 14.73
C LEU A 393 -25.15 1.35 13.87
N GLY A 394 -25.58 0.61 12.86
CA GLY A 394 -24.74 -0.21 11.99
C GLY A 394 -24.68 -1.66 12.43
N ASP A 395 -23.52 -2.26 12.21
CA ASP A 395 -23.30 -3.69 12.42
C ASP A 395 -23.04 -3.98 13.90
N PRO A 396 -23.82 -4.88 14.55
CA PRO A 396 -23.60 -5.26 15.93
C PRO A 396 -22.39 -6.19 16.08
N PHE A 397 -21.89 -6.79 15.00
CA PHE A 397 -20.79 -7.74 15.01
C PHE A 397 -19.43 -7.10 14.75
N THR A 398 -19.38 -5.80 14.45
CA THR A 398 -18.13 -5.06 14.36
C THR A 398 -17.34 -5.22 15.64
N ARG A 399 -16.08 -5.62 15.50
CA ARG A 399 -15.20 -5.90 16.63
C ARG A 399 -14.36 -4.67 17.00
N ILE A 400 -14.20 -4.45 18.31
CA ILE A 400 -13.03 -3.74 18.82
C ILE A 400 -11.84 -4.68 18.62
N HIS A 401 -10.87 -4.27 17.79
CA HIS A 401 -9.74 -5.08 17.34
C HIS A 401 -8.67 -5.22 18.45
N ILE A 402 -9.05 -5.96 19.49
CA ILE A 402 -8.18 -6.41 20.57
C ILE A 402 -8.43 -7.91 20.72
N ASP A 403 -7.43 -8.75 20.48
CA ASP A 403 -7.51 -10.20 20.71
C ASP A 403 -7.80 -10.48 22.20
N THR A 404 -8.44 -11.62 22.48
CA THR A 404 -8.81 -12.05 23.82
C THR A 404 -7.72 -12.84 24.53
N ASN A 405 -6.69 -13.27 23.80
CA ASN A 405 -5.53 -13.99 24.33
C ASN A 405 -4.29 -13.10 24.33
N GLU A 406 -3.25 -13.53 25.05
CA GLU A 406 -1.91 -12.96 24.90
C GLU A 406 -1.40 -13.33 23.50
N GLN A 407 -1.37 -12.36 22.59
CA GLN A 407 -0.87 -12.52 21.24
C GLN A 407 0.16 -11.44 20.98
N VAL A 408 1.32 -11.85 20.49
CA VAL A 408 2.39 -10.96 20.03
C VAL A 408 2.53 -11.11 18.52
N SER A 409 2.99 -10.06 17.86
CA SER A 409 3.12 -10.05 16.41
C SER A 409 4.31 -9.21 15.95
N ILE A 410 4.78 -9.53 14.75
CA ILE A 410 5.87 -8.87 14.06
C ILE A 410 5.57 -8.83 12.55
N ALA A 411 6.03 -7.79 11.85
CA ALA A 411 5.91 -7.69 10.40
C ALA A 411 7.25 -7.28 9.75
N PRO A 412 7.52 -7.68 8.49
CA PRO A 412 8.73 -7.27 7.77
C PRO A 412 8.89 -5.74 7.70
N SER A 413 7.79 -5.01 7.48
CA SER A 413 7.75 -3.54 7.43
C SER A 413 8.11 -2.86 8.77
N ARG A 414 8.19 -3.64 9.86
CA ARG A 414 8.47 -3.19 11.22
C ARG A 414 9.83 -3.66 11.72
N VAL A 415 10.67 -4.17 10.81
CA VAL A 415 12.10 -4.42 11.06
C VAL A 415 12.90 -3.35 10.31
N VAL A 416 13.51 -2.45 11.07
CA VAL A 416 14.30 -1.34 10.53
C VAL A 416 15.78 -1.65 10.71
N VAL A 417 16.55 -1.52 9.64
CA VAL A 417 18.01 -1.72 9.69
C VAL A 417 18.70 -0.39 9.47
N THR A 418 19.58 0.00 10.38
CA THR A 418 20.35 1.24 10.30
C THR A 418 21.82 1.02 10.60
N SER A 419 22.69 1.91 10.10
CA SER A 419 24.08 1.96 10.52
C SER A 419 24.19 2.35 12.00
N PRO A 420 25.37 2.23 12.64
CA PRO A 420 25.57 2.67 14.03
C PRO A 420 25.37 4.18 14.19
N SER A 421 25.49 4.94 13.11
CA SER A 421 25.23 6.39 13.03
C SER A 421 23.77 6.74 12.70
N GLY A 422 22.90 5.74 12.52
CA GLY A 422 21.46 5.94 12.23
C GLY A 422 21.12 6.15 10.75
N GLY A 423 22.05 5.89 9.82
CA GLY A 423 21.79 5.95 8.38
C GLY A 423 21.03 4.71 7.89
N SER A 424 20.20 4.85 6.86
CA SER A 424 19.46 3.73 6.25
C SER A 424 20.31 2.82 5.36
N GLN A 425 21.55 3.23 5.05
CA GLN A 425 22.50 2.45 4.28
C GLN A 425 23.60 1.90 5.19
N ILE A 426 23.87 0.59 5.08
CA ILE A 426 24.96 -0.08 5.78
C ILE A 426 26.15 -0.21 4.84
N ARG A 427 27.35 0.14 5.30
CA ARG A 427 28.57 0.19 4.50
C ARG A 427 29.60 -0.83 4.99
N GLU A 428 30.54 -1.21 4.14
CA GLU A 428 31.60 -2.18 4.47
C GLU A 428 32.53 -1.74 5.59
N ASP A 429 32.61 -0.42 5.84
CA ASP A 429 33.37 0.19 6.93
C ASP A 429 32.53 0.45 8.19
N ASP A 430 31.23 0.14 8.17
CA ASP A 430 30.46 0.04 9.41
C ASP A 430 30.86 -1.25 10.14
N ASP A 431 31.29 -1.11 11.40
CA ASP A 431 31.64 -2.26 12.24
C ASP A 431 30.42 -3.17 12.50
N SER A 432 29.21 -2.61 12.44
CA SER A 432 27.97 -3.34 12.69
C SER A 432 26.74 -2.67 12.05
N ALA A 433 25.65 -3.41 11.91
CA ALA A 433 24.32 -2.88 11.62
C ALA A 433 23.44 -3.01 12.87
N HIS A 434 22.60 -2.00 13.12
CA HIS A 434 21.53 -2.06 14.11
C HIS A 434 20.25 -2.54 13.44
N VAL A 435 19.68 -3.63 13.97
CA VAL A 435 18.39 -4.16 13.53
C VAL A 435 17.37 -3.90 14.63
N ASP A 436 16.50 -2.94 14.41
CA ASP A 436 15.41 -2.58 15.30
C ASP A 436 14.15 -3.35 14.91
N VAL A 437 13.70 -4.21 15.82
CA VAL A 437 12.54 -5.06 15.65
C VAL A 437 11.41 -4.50 16.49
N ALA A 438 10.40 -3.91 15.86
CA ALA A 438 9.17 -3.53 16.55
C ALA A 438 8.26 -4.76 16.69
N VAL A 439 7.99 -5.12 17.94
CA VAL A 439 7.07 -6.19 18.35
C VAL A 439 5.88 -5.53 19.02
N TRP A 440 4.66 -5.91 18.65
CA TRP A 440 3.46 -5.38 19.29
C TRP A 440 2.55 -6.50 19.76
N SER A 441 1.67 -6.18 20.71
CA SER A 441 0.64 -7.12 21.13
C SER A 441 -0.65 -6.87 20.35
N GLU A 442 -1.30 -7.95 19.90
CA GLU A 442 -2.65 -7.89 19.28
C GLU A 442 -3.77 -7.98 20.32
N GLY A 443 -3.47 -8.51 21.51
CA GLY A 443 -4.46 -8.89 22.51
C GLY A 443 -4.24 -8.29 23.89
N THR A 444 -4.40 -9.09 24.94
CA THR A 444 -4.45 -8.60 26.33
C THR A 444 -3.12 -8.08 26.89
N GLY A 445 -2.04 -8.13 26.10
CA GLY A 445 -0.68 -7.95 26.57
C GLY A 445 -0.24 -9.11 27.47
N THR A 446 1.06 -9.21 27.71
CA THR A 446 1.66 -10.21 28.60
C THR A 446 2.58 -9.54 29.61
N LYS A 447 2.61 -10.06 30.84
CA LYS A 447 3.62 -9.71 31.86
C LYS A 447 4.78 -10.71 31.89
N LEU A 448 4.70 -11.78 31.10
CA LEU A 448 5.75 -12.78 31.04
C LEU A 448 6.93 -12.26 30.22
N PRO A 449 8.17 -12.52 30.64
CA PRO A 449 9.32 -12.26 29.80
C PRO A 449 9.20 -13.03 28.48
N TYR A 450 9.47 -12.37 27.37
CA TYR A 450 9.49 -13.00 26.05
C TYR A 450 10.87 -12.86 25.41
N LEU A 451 11.17 -13.77 24.50
CA LEU A 451 12.45 -13.82 23.80
C LEU A 451 12.22 -13.40 22.35
N VAL A 452 13.07 -12.49 21.87
CA VAL A 452 13.18 -12.23 20.43
C VAL A 452 14.49 -12.85 19.99
N ARG A 453 14.42 -13.76 19.02
CA ARG A 453 15.58 -14.39 18.41
C ARG A 453 15.75 -13.86 17.01
N LEU A 454 16.98 -13.49 16.69
CA LEU A 454 17.40 -13.06 15.37
C LEU A 454 18.42 -14.06 14.83
N TRP A 455 18.26 -14.50 13.58
CA TRP A 455 19.29 -15.17 12.81
C TRP A 455 19.75 -14.24 11.68
N HIS A 456 21.05 -13.99 11.63
CA HIS A 456 21.69 -13.24 10.55
C HIS A 456 22.43 -14.23 9.65
N THR A 457 22.14 -14.23 8.36
CA THR A 457 22.81 -15.09 7.37
C THR A 457 23.52 -14.24 6.31
N PHE A 458 24.78 -14.54 6.06
CA PHE A 458 25.60 -13.97 5.00
C PHE A 458 26.52 -15.06 4.39
N ASN A 459 26.57 -15.16 3.06
CA ASN A 459 27.35 -16.17 2.32
C ASN A 459 27.19 -17.62 2.85
N GLY A 460 25.96 -18.00 3.19
CA GLY A 460 25.65 -19.34 3.72
C GLY A 460 26.11 -19.59 5.16
N THR A 461 26.73 -18.60 5.81
CA THR A 461 27.07 -18.63 7.23
C THR A 461 25.97 -17.94 8.02
N THR A 462 25.46 -18.59 9.06
CA THR A 462 24.37 -18.07 9.90
C THR A 462 24.83 -17.91 11.34
N ASP A 463 24.70 -16.70 11.86
CA ASP A 463 24.85 -16.37 13.28
C ASP A 463 23.48 -16.12 13.91
N SER A 464 23.37 -16.28 15.22
CA SER A 464 22.10 -16.01 15.93
C SER A 464 22.32 -15.21 17.20
N ALA A 465 21.43 -14.26 17.45
CA ALA A 465 21.36 -13.49 18.69
C ALA A 465 19.98 -13.70 19.33
N THR A 466 19.89 -13.56 20.65
CA THR A 466 18.62 -13.61 21.36
C THR A 466 18.61 -12.54 22.44
N VAL A 467 17.54 -11.77 22.50
CA VAL A 467 17.30 -10.75 23.52
C VAL A 467 16.08 -11.16 24.32
N THR A 468 16.18 -11.10 25.65
CA THR A 468 15.05 -11.32 26.56
C THR A 468 14.49 -9.97 26.96
N VAL A 469 13.21 -9.75 26.70
CA VAL A 469 12.47 -8.59 27.18
C VAL A 469 11.78 -8.97 28.48
N ALA A 470 12.31 -8.47 29.60
CA ALA A 470 11.87 -8.87 30.94
C ALA A 470 10.58 -8.18 31.42
N SER A 471 10.19 -7.06 30.80
CA SER A 471 9.05 -6.23 31.18
C SER A 471 7.69 -6.80 30.76
N GLY A 472 7.67 -7.84 29.93
CA GLY A 472 6.47 -8.22 29.18
C GLY A 472 6.19 -7.26 28.03
N LEU A 473 5.05 -7.43 27.34
CA LEU A 473 4.65 -6.62 26.19
C LEU A 473 3.21 -6.15 26.38
N CYS A 474 2.98 -4.85 26.27
CA CYS A 474 1.65 -4.26 26.43
C CYS A 474 1.13 -3.68 25.11
N LEU A 475 1.77 -2.64 24.59
CA LEU A 475 1.44 -2.03 23.29
C LEU A 475 2.45 -2.47 22.24
N GLU A 476 3.64 -1.88 22.30
CA GLU A 476 4.73 -2.10 21.36
C GLU A 476 6.06 -1.94 22.11
N ASP A 477 7.03 -2.77 21.77
CA ASP A 477 8.43 -2.64 22.17
C ASP A 477 9.31 -2.71 20.93
N VAL A 478 10.44 -1.99 20.97
CA VAL A 478 11.48 -2.10 19.95
C VAL A 478 12.68 -2.83 20.53
N VAL A 479 13.00 -3.99 19.97
CA VAL A 479 14.15 -4.80 20.34
C VAL A 479 15.28 -4.57 19.34
N ARG A 480 16.38 -3.98 19.80
CA ARG A 480 17.57 -3.74 18.98
C ARG A 480 18.55 -4.91 19.05
N PHE A 481 18.97 -5.37 17.88
CA PHE A 481 20.11 -6.28 17.71
C PHE A 481 21.27 -5.55 17.04
N THR A 482 22.48 -5.99 17.34
CA THR A 482 23.70 -5.55 16.64
C THR A 482 24.25 -6.72 15.86
N VAL A 483 24.39 -6.55 14.55
CA VAL A 483 24.89 -7.57 13.62
C VAL A 483 26.24 -7.12 13.10
N ASP A 484 27.25 -8.00 13.12
CA ASP A 484 28.58 -7.71 12.58
C ASP A 484 28.55 -7.72 11.04
N VAL A 485 28.92 -6.58 10.44
CA VAL A 485 28.90 -6.34 8.99
C VAL A 485 30.25 -5.88 8.44
N ALA A 486 31.27 -5.76 9.28
CA ALA A 486 32.58 -5.25 8.89
C ALA A 486 33.18 -6.10 7.75
N GLY A 487 33.45 -5.48 6.60
CA GLY A 487 34.00 -6.14 5.42
C GLY A 487 33.11 -7.22 4.78
N LYS A 488 31.84 -7.34 5.19
CA LYS A 488 30.88 -8.32 4.66
C LYS A 488 29.97 -7.66 3.62
N VAL A 489 30.48 -7.43 2.41
CA VAL A 489 29.72 -6.77 1.33
C VAL A 489 28.74 -7.75 0.68
N GLY A 490 27.50 -7.30 0.46
CA GLY A 490 26.46 -8.04 -0.25
C GLY A 490 25.14 -8.10 0.50
N ILE A 491 24.27 -9.02 0.11
CA ILE A 491 22.94 -9.19 0.70
C ILE A 491 23.03 -9.98 2.00
N HIS A 492 22.49 -9.42 3.07
CA HIS A 492 22.36 -10.02 4.39
C HIS A 492 20.89 -10.40 4.60
N THR A 493 20.64 -11.60 5.11
CA THR A 493 19.29 -12.04 5.49
C THR A 493 19.15 -12.01 7.00
N VAL A 494 18.02 -11.50 7.48
CA VAL A 494 17.64 -11.47 8.89
C VAL A 494 16.31 -12.17 9.06
N ASP A 495 16.32 -13.32 9.74
CA ASP A 495 15.12 -13.98 10.24
C ASP A 495 14.91 -13.56 11.69
N VAL A 496 13.70 -13.15 12.06
CA VAL A 496 13.34 -12.82 13.44
C VAL A 496 12.17 -13.66 13.88
N GLU A 497 12.25 -14.25 15.06
CA GLU A 497 11.16 -14.98 15.71
C GLU A 497 10.95 -14.45 17.13
N VAL A 498 9.70 -14.14 17.46
CA VAL A 498 9.25 -13.74 18.79
C VAL A 498 8.68 -14.97 19.50
N ASP A 499 9.02 -15.13 20.78
CA ASP A 499 8.68 -16.28 21.61
C ASP A 499 8.96 -17.65 20.95
N PRO A 500 10.22 -17.93 20.56
CA PRO A 500 10.58 -19.18 19.86
C PRO A 500 10.26 -20.45 20.66
N TYR A 501 10.08 -20.32 21.98
CA TYR A 501 9.77 -21.45 22.87
C TYR A 501 8.27 -21.56 23.19
N GLY A 502 7.43 -20.60 22.79
CA GLY A 502 5.99 -20.61 23.08
C GLY A 502 5.72 -20.48 24.58
N THR A 503 6.48 -19.62 25.26
CA THR A 503 6.33 -19.33 26.69
C THR A 503 5.09 -18.51 27.01
N ILE A 504 4.61 -17.69 26.07
CA ILE A 504 3.38 -16.89 26.16
C ILE A 504 2.14 -17.75 25.81
N GLY A 505 2.31 -18.75 24.93
CA GLY A 505 1.24 -19.66 24.54
C GLY A 505 0.35 -19.14 23.40
N ASP A 506 0.95 -18.33 22.53
CA ASP A 506 0.30 -17.59 21.44
C ASP A 506 0.36 -18.31 20.08
N ARG A 507 -0.25 -17.70 19.05
CA ARG A 507 -0.23 -18.22 17.67
C ARG A 507 1.12 -17.93 17.03
N ARG A 508 1.87 -18.99 16.68
CA ARG A 508 3.23 -18.86 16.11
C ARG A 508 3.29 -18.33 14.68
N GLU A 509 2.18 -18.33 13.95
CA GLU A 509 2.14 -17.95 12.52
C GLU A 509 2.50 -16.47 12.31
N ASP A 510 2.18 -15.60 13.29
CA ASP A 510 2.36 -14.15 13.22
C ASP A 510 3.62 -13.65 13.95
N ASN A 511 4.43 -14.58 14.47
CA ASN A 511 5.60 -14.31 15.32
C ASN A 511 6.94 -14.34 14.60
N ARG A 512 6.93 -14.69 13.31
CA ARG A 512 8.16 -14.85 12.55
C ARG A 512 8.11 -14.00 11.30
N THR A 513 9.20 -13.28 11.07
CA THR A 513 9.39 -12.52 9.85
C THR A 513 10.80 -12.73 9.30
N ARG A 514 10.96 -12.42 8.02
CA ARG A 514 12.25 -12.35 7.36
C ARG A 514 12.36 -11.02 6.63
N THR A 515 13.50 -10.38 6.77
CA THR A 515 13.89 -9.22 5.97
C THR A 515 15.30 -9.41 5.43
N THR A 516 15.66 -8.62 4.43
CA THR A 516 17.01 -8.58 3.85
C THR A 516 17.50 -7.14 3.83
N PHE A 517 18.78 -6.94 4.08
CA PHE A 517 19.43 -5.65 3.90
C PHE A 517 20.74 -5.82 3.15
N THR A 518 21.17 -4.81 2.41
CA THR A 518 22.41 -4.86 1.66
C THR A 518 23.48 -4.08 2.42
N VAL A 519 24.64 -4.71 2.63
CA VAL A 519 25.86 -4.02 3.02
C VAL A 519 26.56 -3.63 1.75
N PHE A 520 26.60 -2.33 1.50
CA PHE A 520 27.26 -1.78 0.33
C PHE A 520 28.77 -1.75 0.60
N ALA A 521 29.59 -2.13 -0.38
CA ALA A 521 30.97 -1.67 -0.36
C ALA A 521 30.96 -0.15 -0.24
N ARG A 522 32.02 0.47 0.29
CA ARG A 522 32.22 1.91 0.18
C ARG A 522 32.60 2.25 -1.26
N SER A 523 31.91 1.68 -2.22
CA SER A 523 32.17 1.75 -3.63
C SER A 523 31.02 2.47 -4.31
N LEU A 524 31.28 2.83 -5.55
CA LEU A 524 30.29 3.35 -6.44
C LEU A 524 29.30 2.25 -6.79
N LEU A 525 28.03 2.59 -7.00
CA LEU A 525 27.00 1.64 -7.40
C LEU A 525 26.89 1.65 -8.92
N VAL A 526 27.31 0.56 -9.57
CA VAL A 526 27.29 0.46 -11.03
C VAL A 526 25.85 0.27 -11.50
N VAL A 527 25.32 1.26 -12.21
CA VAL A 527 23.97 1.21 -12.79
C VAL A 527 24.04 0.59 -14.18
N GLU A 528 25.04 0.98 -14.99
CA GLU A 528 25.22 0.45 -16.33
C GLU A 528 26.72 0.28 -16.64
N PRO A 529 27.11 -0.77 -17.38
CA PRO A 529 26.28 -1.90 -17.79
C PRO A 529 25.88 -2.78 -16.60
N ASP A 530 24.78 -3.54 -16.73
CA ASP A 530 24.46 -4.61 -15.79
C ASP A 530 25.54 -5.71 -15.82
N PRO A 531 25.65 -6.56 -14.78
CA PRO A 531 26.58 -7.68 -14.78
C PRO A 531 26.40 -8.58 -16.00
N TYR A 532 27.50 -8.88 -16.68
CA TYR A 532 27.57 -9.60 -17.96
C TYR A 532 26.92 -8.87 -19.16
N GLY A 533 26.56 -7.61 -18.98
CA GLY A 533 26.07 -6.73 -20.03
C GLY A 533 27.16 -6.38 -21.03
N ILE A 534 26.73 -5.93 -22.21
CA ILE A 534 27.63 -5.59 -23.30
C ILE A 534 28.23 -4.20 -23.13
N VAL A 535 29.55 -4.10 -23.34
CA VAL A 535 30.26 -2.84 -23.52
C VAL A 535 30.84 -2.78 -24.93
N LYS A 536 30.52 -1.74 -25.70
CA LYS A 536 31.07 -1.53 -27.04
C LYS A 536 32.50 -1.02 -26.95
N SER A 537 33.44 -1.69 -27.61
CA SER A 537 34.86 -1.31 -27.58
C SER A 537 35.15 0.05 -28.21
N SER A 538 34.25 0.57 -29.06
CA SER A 538 34.36 1.88 -29.70
C SER A 538 33.61 3.01 -29.00
N ASP A 539 32.71 2.68 -28.06
CA ASP A 539 31.78 3.61 -27.41
C ASP A 539 31.43 3.07 -26.02
N ILE A 540 32.36 3.25 -25.08
CA ILE A 540 32.16 2.84 -23.69
C ILE A 540 31.18 3.79 -23.06
N HIS A 541 30.07 3.22 -22.60
CA HIS A 541 29.09 3.84 -21.74
C HIS A 541 29.04 3.07 -20.43
N ALA A 542 29.48 3.69 -19.34
CA ALA A 542 29.34 3.14 -17.99
C ALA A 542 28.83 4.23 -17.05
N ARG A 543 27.85 3.89 -16.21
CA ARG A 543 27.19 4.81 -15.28
C ARG A 543 27.29 4.25 -13.87
N VAL A 544 27.65 5.11 -12.93
CA VAL A 544 27.62 4.80 -11.50
C VAL A 544 26.87 5.87 -10.70
N ILE A 545 26.32 5.47 -9.56
CA ILE A 545 25.81 6.39 -8.54
C ILE A 545 26.87 6.55 -7.46
N ASP A 546 27.26 7.80 -7.24
CA ASP A 546 28.13 8.23 -6.15
C ASP A 546 27.31 8.60 -4.92
N ILE A 547 27.17 7.62 -4.02
CA ILE A 547 26.57 7.78 -2.68
C ILE A 547 27.58 8.26 -1.62
N LEU A 548 28.84 8.51 -2.02
CA LEU A 548 29.94 8.82 -1.12
C LEU A 548 30.14 10.33 -0.97
N SER A 549 29.96 11.08 -2.06
CA SER A 549 30.12 12.53 -2.03
C SER A 549 29.02 13.21 -1.21
N THR A 550 29.42 14.24 -0.47
CA THR A 550 28.53 15.15 0.26
C THR A 550 28.72 16.57 -0.26
N PRO A 551 27.88 17.54 0.12
CA PRO A 551 28.11 18.94 -0.22
C PRO A 551 29.47 19.49 0.26
N GLN A 552 30.12 18.82 1.21
CA GLN A 552 31.37 19.25 1.86
C GLN A 552 32.60 18.46 1.40
N ASN A 553 32.43 17.25 0.83
CA ASN A 553 33.52 16.42 0.34
C ASN A 553 33.14 15.74 -0.97
N THR A 554 33.96 15.92 -2.00
CA THR A 554 33.73 15.33 -3.33
C THR A 554 34.85 14.36 -3.68
N PHE A 555 34.46 13.15 -4.07
CA PHE A 555 35.41 12.11 -4.46
C PHE A 555 35.71 12.17 -5.96
N LYS A 556 36.98 11.93 -6.31
CA LYS A 556 37.39 11.67 -7.69
C LYS A 556 36.99 10.25 -8.05
N ILE A 557 36.32 10.07 -9.19
CA ILE A 557 35.89 8.76 -9.67
C ILE A 557 36.85 8.29 -10.76
N ASP A 558 37.27 7.03 -10.67
CA ASP A 558 38.08 6.36 -11.68
C ASP A 558 37.37 5.07 -12.14
N MET A 559 37.46 4.80 -13.44
CA MET A 559 36.89 3.61 -14.08
C MET A 559 37.88 2.96 -15.03
N VAL A 560 37.92 1.63 -15.05
CA VAL A 560 38.78 0.83 -15.94
C VAL A 560 38.05 -0.40 -16.46
N ILE A 561 38.44 -0.88 -17.64
CA ILE A 561 38.10 -2.21 -18.14
C ILE A 561 39.38 -3.05 -18.14
N SER A 562 39.33 -4.24 -17.55
CA SER A 562 40.49 -5.13 -17.41
C SER A 562 40.11 -6.59 -17.66
N ALA A 563 41.04 -7.42 -18.15
CA ALA A 563 40.80 -8.84 -18.39
C ALA A 563 40.71 -9.65 -17.08
N THR A 564 41.37 -9.15 -16.04
CA THR A 564 41.42 -9.70 -14.68
C THR A 564 40.99 -8.61 -13.69
N GLN A 565 40.62 -9.00 -12.46
CA GLN A 565 40.24 -8.06 -11.39
C GLN A 565 41.46 -7.30 -10.81
N ASP A 566 42.25 -6.68 -11.68
CA ASP A 566 43.38 -5.84 -11.32
C ASP A 566 43.44 -4.56 -12.17
N THR A 567 44.07 -3.53 -11.62
CA THR A 567 44.21 -2.21 -12.26
C THR A 567 45.60 -1.95 -12.81
N THR A 568 46.49 -2.94 -12.80
CA THR A 568 47.91 -2.75 -13.12
C THR A 568 48.12 -2.58 -14.62
N SER A 569 47.39 -3.35 -15.42
CA SER A 569 47.45 -3.34 -16.88
C SER A 569 46.04 -3.34 -17.48
N PRO A 570 45.23 -2.29 -17.25
CA PRO A 570 43.88 -2.25 -17.73
C PRO A 570 43.87 -2.20 -19.26
N MET A 571 42.89 -2.87 -19.86
CA MET A 571 42.63 -2.81 -21.29
C MET A 571 42.26 -1.38 -21.69
N MET A 572 41.43 -0.72 -20.87
CA MET A 572 41.04 0.69 -21.04
C MET A 572 40.89 1.38 -19.68
N ARG A 573 41.19 2.68 -19.63
CA ARG A 573 41.04 3.53 -18.44
C ARG A 573 40.39 4.85 -18.85
N ALA A 574 39.40 5.29 -18.08
CA ALA A 574 38.74 6.56 -18.30
C ALA A 574 39.72 7.73 -18.14
N ARG A 575 39.62 8.71 -19.04
CA ARG A 575 40.33 9.99 -18.86
C ARG A 575 39.47 10.97 -18.07
N PRO A 576 40.07 11.94 -17.35
CA PRO A 576 39.30 12.92 -16.59
C PRO A 576 38.23 13.65 -17.42
N GLU A 577 38.52 13.96 -18.68
CA GLU A 577 37.57 14.61 -19.61
C GLU A 577 36.44 13.70 -20.12
N GLU A 578 36.56 12.39 -19.96
CA GLU A 578 35.54 11.39 -20.34
C GLU A 578 34.57 11.10 -19.18
N ILE A 579 34.87 11.61 -17.98
CA ILE A 579 34.04 11.46 -16.79
C ILE A 579 33.15 12.70 -16.61
N THR A 580 31.83 12.52 -16.67
CA THR A 580 30.86 13.59 -16.45
C THR A 580 30.03 13.33 -15.21
N ARG A 581 29.73 14.36 -14.42
CA ARG A 581 28.92 14.26 -13.19
C ARG A 581 27.67 15.13 -13.29
N LYS A 582 26.52 14.57 -12.89
CA LYS A 582 25.24 15.26 -12.76
C LYS A 582 24.59 14.84 -11.43
N GLY A 583 24.78 15.65 -10.39
CA GLY A 583 24.35 15.29 -9.03
C GLY A 583 25.13 14.09 -8.50
N SER A 584 24.40 13.07 -8.07
CA SER A 584 24.95 11.77 -7.64
C SER A 584 25.38 10.86 -8.82
N ILE A 585 24.93 11.13 -10.05
CA ILE A 585 25.27 10.31 -11.22
C ILE A 585 26.64 10.69 -11.78
N VAL A 586 27.46 9.69 -12.06
CA VAL A 586 28.75 9.83 -12.73
C VAL A 586 28.83 8.87 -13.91
N ASP A 587 29.07 9.43 -15.09
CA ASP A 587 29.16 8.70 -16.36
C ASP A 587 30.60 8.66 -16.87
N TRP A 588 30.97 7.53 -17.46
CA TRP A 588 32.10 7.40 -18.36
C TRP A 588 31.57 7.28 -19.79
N ASN A 589 31.82 8.32 -20.58
CA ASN A 589 31.40 8.43 -21.98
C ASN A 589 32.60 8.67 -22.89
N THR A 590 33.01 7.66 -23.66
CA THR A 590 34.14 7.81 -24.58
C THR A 590 33.70 8.35 -25.93
N GLN A 591 34.07 9.58 -26.28
CA GLN A 591 33.95 10.07 -27.66
C GLN A 591 35.19 9.69 -28.50
N ARG A 592 35.45 8.40 -28.68
CA ARG A 592 36.55 7.95 -29.57
C ARG A 592 36.06 7.71 -31.00
N THR A 593 36.13 8.75 -31.83
CA THR A 593 36.10 8.56 -33.28
C THR A 593 37.43 7.94 -33.76
N GLY A 594 37.48 6.62 -33.98
CA GLY A 594 38.43 6.02 -34.92
C GLY A 594 39.53 5.07 -34.40
N ILE A 595 39.52 4.68 -33.11
CA ILE A 595 40.40 3.61 -32.61
C ILE A 595 39.54 2.57 -31.88
N GLY A 596 38.88 1.70 -32.64
CA GLY A 596 38.25 0.51 -32.09
C GLY A 596 39.31 -0.59 -31.96
N PHE A 597 39.38 -1.23 -30.80
CA PHE A 597 40.11 -2.49 -30.69
C PHE A 597 39.15 -3.60 -31.13
N ALA A 598 39.48 -4.32 -32.20
CA ALA A 598 38.72 -5.46 -32.68
C ALA A 598 39.07 -6.70 -31.84
N PHE A 599 38.52 -6.79 -30.63
CA PHE A 599 38.53 -8.03 -29.87
C PHE A 599 37.21 -8.19 -29.12
N GLU A 600 36.71 -9.42 -29.06
CA GLU A 600 35.66 -9.83 -28.14
C GLU A 600 36.32 -10.50 -26.92
N ALA A 601 35.96 -10.08 -25.71
CA ALA A 601 36.57 -10.63 -24.50
C ALA A 601 35.61 -10.55 -23.30
N ASP A 602 35.66 -11.60 -22.47
CA ASP A 602 35.13 -11.51 -21.10
C ASP A 602 36.08 -10.61 -20.30
N ALA A 603 35.54 -9.58 -19.65
CA ALA A 603 36.31 -8.57 -18.94
C ALA A 603 35.61 -8.11 -17.66
N TRP A 604 36.25 -7.20 -16.94
CA TRP A 604 35.75 -6.61 -15.71
C TRP A 604 35.80 -5.09 -15.80
N LEU A 605 34.67 -4.44 -15.54
CA LEU A 605 34.59 -3.01 -15.26
C LEU A 605 34.93 -2.78 -13.79
N GLY A 606 36.05 -2.12 -13.53
CA GLY A 606 36.48 -1.72 -12.19
C GLY A 606 36.17 -0.24 -11.95
N THR A 607 35.41 0.07 -10.91
CA THR A 607 35.10 1.46 -10.53
C THR A 607 35.45 1.72 -9.06
N TRP A 608 36.07 2.86 -8.77
CA TRP A 608 36.37 3.28 -7.39
C TRP A 608 36.36 4.80 -7.24
N ALA A 609 36.29 5.23 -5.99
CA ALA A 609 36.40 6.62 -5.59
C ALA A 609 37.74 6.87 -4.87
N THR A 610 38.31 8.05 -5.06
CA THR A 610 39.50 8.53 -4.36
C THR A 610 39.17 9.84 -3.67
N ASP A 611 39.40 9.91 -2.37
CA ASP A 611 39.29 11.15 -1.61
C ASP A 611 40.42 12.09 -2.02
N THR A 612 40.08 13.26 -2.54
CA THR A 612 41.07 14.22 -3.07
C THR A 612 41.88 14.93 -1.97
N THR A 613 41.44 14.85 -0.72
CA THR A 613 42.11 15.47 0.43
C THR A 613 43.07 14.52 1.14
N THR A 614 42.71 13.24 1.25
CA THR A 614 43.50 12.23 1.96
C THR A 614 44.27 11.28 1.03
N ASP A 615 43.98 11.32 -0.28
CA ASP A 615 44.50 10.40 -1.30
C ASP A 615 44.18 8.91 -1.00
N GLN A 616 43.20 8.67 -0.12
CA GLN A 616 42.70 7.35 0.22
C GLN A 616 41.71 6.88 -0.85
N ARG A 617 41.86 5.63 -1.29
CA ARG A 617 41.00 5.00 -2.29
C ARG A 617 40.02 4.03 -1.63
N THR A 618 38.80 4.00 -2.14
CA THR A 618 37.83 2.96 -1.79
C THR A 618 38.21 1.59 -2.35
N ALA A 619 37.52 0.54 -1.90
CA ALA A 619 37.52 -0.74 -2.60
C ALA A 619 37.04 -0.55 -4.05
N ILE A 620 37.54 -1.40 -4.96
CA ILE A 620 37.13 -1.38 -6.37
C ILE A 620 35.90 -2.28 -6.51
N ALA A 621 34.80 -1.71 -7.00
CA ALA A 621 33.67 -2.50 -7.46
C ALA A 621 34.02 -3.08 -8.83
N TRP A 622 34.09 -4.42 -8.91
CA TRP A 622 34.34 -5.16 -10.14
C TRP A 622 33.03 -5.75 -10.67
N THR A 623 32.56 -5.22 -11.80
CA THR A 623 31.38 -5.74 -12.51
C THR A 623 31.84 -6.54 -13.72
N PRO A 624 31.48 -7.83 -13.84
CA PRO A 624 31.83 -8.60 -15.03
C PRO A 624 31.08 -8.01 -16.23
N VAL A 625 31.74 -7.90 -17.37
CA VAL A 625 31.18 -7.31 -18.59
C VAL A 625 31.67 -8.09 -19.81
N LYS A 626 30.92 -7.98 -20.91
CA LYS A 626 31.31 -8.53 -22.19
C LYS A 626 31.69 -7.43 -23.15
N VAL A 627 32.95 -7.37 -23.56
CA VAL A 627 33.41 -6.38 -24.55
C VAL A 627 33.13 -6.91 -25.95
N PHE A 628 32.41 -6.11 -26.75
CA PHE A 628 32.06 -6.41 -28.14
C PHE A 628 32.64 -5.39 -29.13
N ASP A 629 32.79 -5.82 -30.39
CA ASP A 629 33.09 -4.92 -31.52
C ASP A 629 31.85 -4.09 -31.94
N ARG A 630 31.98 -3.27 -32.99
CA ARG A 630 31.03 -2.24 -33.45
C ARG A 630 29.58 -2.70 -33.67
N ASP A 631 29.34 -3.97 -33.99
CA ASP A 631 28.01 -4.52 -34.30
C ASP A 631 27.32 -5.17 -33.09
N ALA A 632 27.54 -4.63 -31.90
CA ALA A 632 27.08 -5.25 -30.66
C ALA A 632 25.54 -5.41 -30.59
N PRO A 633 25.03 -6.50 -29.97
CA PRO A 633 23.60 -6.71 -29.75
C PRO A 633 22.92 -5.60 -28.91
N SER A 634 21.59 -5.64 -28.79
CA SER A 634 20.82 -4.66 -27.99
C SER A 634 21.26 -4.61 -26.52
N SER A 635 21.00 -3.49 -25.83
CA SER A 635 21.31 -3.30 -24.40
C SER A 635 20.60 -4.28 -23.44
N THR A 636 19.60 -5.00 -23.92
CA THR A 636 18.92 -6.08 -23.20
C THR A 636 19.68 -7.41 -23.22
N TRP A 637 20.71 -7.52 -24.04
CA TRP A 637 21.45 -8.75 -24.26
C TRP A 637 22.65 -8.84 -23.30
N HIS A 638 22.79 -10.00 -22.69
CA HIS A 638 23.82 -10.34 -21.72
C HIS A 638 24.45 -11.67 -22.12
N GLU A 639 25.78 -11.79 -22.01
CA GLU A 639 26.49 -13.03 -22.31
C GLU A 639 27.47 -13.38 -21.21
N VAL A 640 27.30 -14.58 -20.68
CA VAL A 640 28.14 -15.13 -19.64
C VAL A 640 29.06 -16.18 -20.26
N GLY A 641 30.37 -15.93 -20.23
CA GLY A 641 31.37 -16.93 -20.59
C GLY A 641 31.33 -18.12 -19.64
N ALA A 642 31.59 -19.33 -20.17
CA ALA A 642 31.61 -20.56 -19.37
C ALA A 642 32.69 -20.53 -18.26
N VAL A 643 33.67 -19.64 -18.37
CA VAL A 643 34.72 -19.40 -17.36
C VAL A 643 34.16 -18.98 -16.00
N HIS A 644 32.96 -18.39 -15.98
CA HIS A 644 32.31 -17.97 -14.74
C HIS A 644 31.49 -19.08 -14.07
N ALA A 645 31.43 -20.27 -14.66
CA ALA A 645 30.71 -21.39 -14.08
C ALA A 645 31.43 -21.96 -12.84
N GLU A 646 30.65 -22.29 -11.81
CA GLU A 646 31.12 -23.04 -10.66
C GLU A 646 31.21 -24.53 -11.02
N ILE A 647 32.42 -25.08 -11.00
CA ILE A 647 32.65 -26.50 -11.23
C ILE A 647 32.42 -27.26 -9.92
N LEU A 648 31.43 -28.16 -9.91
CA LEU A 648 31.02 -28.92 -8.71
C LEU A 648 31.64 -30.32 -8.64
N SER A 649 32.38 -30.72 -9.67
CA SER A 649 32.97 -32.05 -9.78
C SER A 649 34.37 -31.99 -10.37
N ASP A 650 35.30 -32.74 -9.80
CA ASP A 650 36.69 -32.86 -10.26
C ASP A 650 36.84 -33.48 -11.67
N SER A 651 35.74 -33.96 -12.25
CA SER A 651 35.67 -34.52 -13.60
C SER A 651 35.54 -33.46 -14.71
N LEU A 652 35.47 -32.18 -14.39
CA LEU A 652 35.35 -31.07 -15.36
C LEU A 652 36.53 -30.09 -15.25
N GLU A 653 36.86 -29.44 -16.36
CA GLU A 653 37.77 -28.29 -16.42
C GLU A 653 37.22 -27.18 -17.32
N PHE A 654 37.73 -25.95 -17.13
CA PHE A 654 37.56 -24.88 -18.09
C PHE A 654 38.66 -24.94 -19.16
N ASP A 655 38.27 -25.18 -20.42
CA ASP A 655 39.17 -25.15 -21.56
C ASP A 655 39.35 -23.72 -22.06
N THR A 656 40.48 -23.12 -21.72
CA THR A 656 40.87 -21.75 -22.10
C THR A 656 40.94 -21.51 -23.62
N VAL A 657 41.08 -22.56 -24.44
CA VAL A 657 41.18 -22.42 -25.91
C VAL A 657 39.79 -22.35 -26.54
N SER A 658 38.88 -23.22 -26.11
CA SER A 658 37.51 -23.27 -26.65
C SER A 658 36.53 -22.37 -25.90
N GLY A 659 36.86 -21.91 -24.69
CA GLY A 659 35.98 -21.11 -23.84
C GLY A 659 34.80 -21.92 -23.29
N THR A 660 35.00 -23.22 -23.08
CA THR A 660 33.95 -24.16 -22.64
C THR A 660 34.33 -24.87 -21.34
N VAL A 661 33.34 -25.32 -20.59
CA VAL A 661 33.53 -26.26 -19.47
C VAL A 661 33.26 -27.67 -20.00
N ARG A 662 34.27 -28.56 -19.90
CA ARG A 662 34.25 -29.88 -20.53
C ARG A 662 34.71 -30.99 -19.57
N LEU A 663 34.40 -32.23 -19.91
CA LEU A 663 34.92 -33.43 -19.21
C LEU A 663 36.42 -33.59 -19.44
N ILE A 664 37.17 -33.91 -18.37
CA ILE A 664 38.60 -34.19 -18.46
C ILE A 664 38.87 -35.67 -18.73
N THR A 665 40.08 -35.97 -19.20
CA THR A 665 40.61 -37.33 -19.28
C THR A 665 41.41 -37.71 -18.05
N TYR A 666 41.47 -39.00 -17.74
CA TYR A 666 42.33 -39.57 -16.71
C TYR A 666 43.13 -40.76 -17.25
N PRO A 667 44.43 -40.87 -16.95
CA PRO A 667 45.23 -42.01 -17.34
C PRO A 667 44.90 -43.25 -16.50
N SER A 668 45.01 -44.43 -17.08
CA SER A 668 45.08 -45.71 -16.34
C SER A 668 46.12 -46.64 -16.96
N ASP A 669 46.86 -47.34 -16.09
CA ASP A 669 47.91 -48.26 -16.50
C ASP A 669 47.31 -49.51 -17.18
N VAL A 670 47.96 -49.99 -18.23
CA VAL A 670 47.60 -51.19 -18.97
C VAL A 670 48.80 -52.11 -19.05
N PHE A 671 48.67 -53.26 -18.41
CA PHE A 671 49.69 -54.29 -18.36
C PHE A 671 49.22 -55.54 -19.12
N VAL A 672 50.05 -56.02 -20.03
CA VAL A 672 49.79 -57.21 -20.84
C VAL A 672 51.00 -58.13 -20.75
N ARG A 673 50.79 -59.37 -20.33
CA ARG A 673 51.77 -60.44 -20.37
C ARG A 673 51.27 -61.54 -21.29
N SER A 674 52.16 -62.02 -22.15
CA SER A 674 51.89 -63.14 -23.02
C SER A 674 53.11 -64.05 -23.19
N SER A 675 52.88 -65.35 -23.27
CA SER A 675 53.94 -66.34 -23.50
C SER A 675 53.57 -67.37 -24.56
N GLY A 676 54.40 -67.48 -25.60
CA GLY A 676 54.24 -68.33 -26.79
C GLY A 676 54.61 -69.79 -26.60
N VAL A 677 55.03 -70.20 -25.40
CA VAL A 677 55.16 -71.60 -24.96
C VAL A 677 54.71 -71.71 -23.51
N MET A 678 54.54 -72.93 -23.00
CA MET A 678 54.22 -73.14 -21.59
C MET A 678 55.42 -72.81 -20.67
N THR A 679 55.14 -72.19 -19.52
CA THR A 679 56.16 -71.98 -18.47
C THR A 679 56.41 -73.27 -17.68
N ALA A 680 57.58 -73.34 -17.03
CA ALA A 680 57.93 -74.44 -16.13
C ALA A 680 57.21 -74.36 -14.76
N ASP A 681 56.74 -73.18 -14.33
CA ASP A 681 55.99 -72.96 -13.07
C ASP A 681 54.73 -72.10 -13.32
N PRO A 682 53.61 -72.70 -13.79
CA PRO A 682 52.40 -71.99 -14.23
C PRO A 682 51.68 -71.22 -13.12
N ASP A 683 51.89 -71.60 -11.86
CA ASP A 683 51.23 -70.98 -10.70
C ASP A 683 51.94 -69.69 -10.26
N LYS A 684 53.24 -69.55 -10.53
CA LYS A 684 54.01 -68.32 -10.25
C LYS A 684 54.16 -67.40 -11.46
N GLU A 685 54.19 -67.96 -12.67
CA GLU A 685 54.41 -67.21 -13.91
C GLU A 685 53.28 -67.49 -14.92
N PRO A 686 52.10 -66.87 -14.76
CA PRO A 686 50.99 -67.13 -15.68
C PRO A 686 51.37 -66.72 -17.11
N ILE A 687 51.08 -67.58 -18.08
CA ILE A 687 51.40 -67.35 -19.49
C ILE A 687 50.52 -66.28 -20.14
N LEU A 688 49.42 -65.89 -19.48
CA LEU A 688 48.53 -64.79 -19.84
C LEU A 688 48.23 -63.95 -18.60
N GLU A 689 48.44 -62.64 -18.68
CA GLU A 689 47.89 -61.67 -17.73
C GLU A 689 47.54 -60.37 -18.45
N VAL A 690 46.31 -59.86 -18.28
CA VAL A 690 45.90 -58.55 -18.78
C VAL A 690 45.28 -57.79 -17.61
N ARG A 691 45.86 -56.64 -17.26
CA ARG A 691 45.42 -55.77 -16.17
C ARG A 691 45.24 -54.34 -16.67
N ILE A 692 44.14 -53.70 -16.25
CA ILE A 692 43.84 -52.29 -16.53
C ILE A 692 43.59 -51.61 -15.19
N GLY A 693 44.40 -50.61 -14.85
CA GLY A 693 44.51 -50.05 -13.51
C GLY A 693 44.82 -51.16 -12.48
N GLU A 694 44.01 -51.21 -11.42
CA GLU A 694 44.11 -52.28 -10.40
C GLU A 694 43.34 -53.57 -10.79
N THR A 695 42.60 -53.57 -11.91
CA THR A 695 41.69 -54.66 -12.24
C THR A 695 42.34 -55.67 -13.19
N THR A 696 42.44 -56.92 -12.76
CA THR A 696 42.86 -58.03 -13.63
C THR A 696 41.70 -58.51 -14.48
N ILE A 697 41.80 -58.33 -15.80
CA ILE A 697 40.78 -58.70 -16.79
C ILE A 697 40.91 -60.17 -17.22
N MET A 698 42.14 -60.62 -17.47
CA MET A 698 42.42 -62.01 -17.84
C MET A 698 43.68 -62.48 -17.11
N LYS A 699 43.65 -63.70 -16.57
CA LYS A 699 44.83 -64.36 -16.00
C LYS A 699 44.72 -65.86 -16.20
N SER A 700 45.74 -66.49 -16.75
CA SER A 700 45.71 -67.93 -17.00
C SER A 700 47.10 -68.55 -17.05
N ALA A 701 47.25 -69.67 -16.36
CA ALA A 701 48.40 -70.57 -16.38
C ALA A 701 48.42 -71.49 -17.63
N PHE A 702 47.24 -71.81 -18.16
CA PHE A 702 47.06 -72.73 -19.29
C PHE A 702 46.10 -72.10 -20.32
N ARG A 703 46.61 -71.15 -21.12
CA ARG A 703 45.91 -70.55 -22.27
C ARG A 703 46.63 -70.87 -23.58
N THR A 704 45.86 -71.10 -24.63
CA THR A 704 46.37 -71.27 -26.00
C THR A 704 45.54 -70.45 -26.97
N GLY A 705 46.21 -69.85 -27.95
CA GLY A 705 45.61 -69.02 -28.98
C GLY A 705 45.62 -67.52 -28.68
N ILE A 706 44.98 -66.74 -29.56
CA ILE A 706 44.90 -65.28 -29.46
C ILE A 706 43.79 -64.86 -28.49
N ASN A 707 44.17 -64.12 -27.45
CA ASN A 707 43.25 -63.53 -26.47
C ASN A 707 43.15 -62.03 -26.71
N ILE A 708 41.93 -61.51 -26.70
CA ILE A 708 41.63 -60.14 -27.08
C ILE A 708 40.73 -59.51 -26.03
N VAL A 709 41.10 -58.31 -25.56
CA VAL A 709 40.24 -57.41 -24.80
C VAL A 709 39.98 -56.18 -25.67
N VAL A 710 38.71 -55.83 -25.87
CA VAL A 710 38.29 -54.59 -26.52
C VAL A 710 37.74 -53.66 -25.45
N ILE A 711 38.25 -52.43 -25.43
CA ILE A 711 37.99 -51.41 -24.41
C ILE A 711 37.50 -50.15 -25.11
N GLY A 712 36.46 -49.52 -24.54
CA GLY A 712 35.93 -48.24 -25.00
C GLY A 712 36.80 -47.05 -24.58
N GLN A 713 36.28 -45.85 -24.75
CA GLN A 713 37.01 -44.61 -24.41
C GLN A 713 36.76 -44.10 -22.99
N ARG A 714 35.80 -44.71 -22.26
CA ARG A 714 35.20 -44.07 -21.08
C ARG A 714 35.56 -44.67 -19.74
N ASP A 715 35.71 -45.99 -19.67
CA ASP A 715 36.06 -46.65 -18.42
C ASP A 715 37.00 -47.84 -18.66
N THR A 716 37.52 -48.38 -17.56
CA THR A 716 38.46 -49.51 -17.58
C THR A 716 37.76 -50.86 -17.77
N VAL A 717 36.42 -50.88 -17.95
CA VAL A 717 35.63 -52.09 -18.12
C VAL A 717 35.69 -52.53 -19.58
N PRO A 718 36.08 -53.78 -19.87
CA PRO A 718 36.09 -54.28 -21.23
C PRO A 718 34.69 -54.27 -21.85
N LEU A 719 34.56 -53.69 -23.04
CA LEU A 719 33.37 -53.84 -23.87
C LEU A 719 33.18 -55.30 -24.26
N ARG A 720 34.29 -55.96 -24.65
CA ARG A 720 34.30 -57.35 -25.11
C ARG A 720 35.60 -58.04 -24.73
N THR A 721 35.49 -59.28 -24.28
CA THR A 721 36.61 -60.22 -24.19
C THR A 721 36.40 -61.35 -25.19
N ARG A 722 37.44 -61.72 -25.92
CA ARG A 722 37.41 -62.81 -26.90
C ARG A 722 38.63 -63.68 -26.75
N ARG A 723 38.45 -64.96 -27.03
CA ARG A 723 39.53 -65.95 -27.10
C ARG A 723 39.35 -66.75 -28.36
N TYR A 724 40.39 -66.87 -29.17
CA TYR A 724 40.39 -67.73 -30.35
C TYR A 724 41.45 -68.80 -30.19
N ASP A 725 41.08 -70.07 -30.32
CA ASP A 725 42.06 -71.16 -30.29
C ASP A 725 42.68 -71.28 -31.68
N THR A 726 43.89 -70.76 -31.83
CA THR A 726 44.57 -70.62 -33.13
C THR A 726 45.81 -71.52 -33.20
N SER A 727 45.76 -72.63 -32.47
CA SER A 727 46.76 -73.69 -32.46
C SER A 727 46.55 -74.73 -33.57
N GLN A 728 47.58 -75.54 -33.85
CA GLN A 728 47.57 -76.58 -34.89
C GLN A 728 46.62 -77.73 -34.53
N ASP A 729 46.49 -78.03 -33.24
CA ASP A 729 45.57 -79.03 -32.65
C ASP A 729 44.54 -78.33 -31.74
N PRO A 730 43.61 -77.56 -32.32
CA PRO A 730 42.74 -76.69 -31.56
C PRO A 730 41.60 -77.46 -30.91
N LEU A 731 41.18 -77.00 -29.74
CA LEU A 731 40.06 -77.59 -29.03
C LEU A 731 38.72 -77.34 -29.78
N PRO A 732 37.68 -78.16 -29.53
CA PRO A 732 36.34 -77.87 -30.04
C PRO A 732 35.79 -76.58 -29.43
N VAL A 733 35.04 -75.79 -30.22
CA VAL A 733 34.47 -74.48 -29.83
C VAL A 733 33.65 -74.54 -28.53
N GLU A 734 32.98 -75.67 -28.27
CA GLU A 734 32.21 -75.95 -27.06
C GLU A 734 33.04 -75.85 -25.76
N THR A 735 34.38 -75.86 -25.86
CA THR A 735 35.31 -75.64 -24.74
C THR A 735 35.47 -74.16 -24.34
N GLY A 736 34.60 -73.27 -24.83
CA GLY A 736 34.49 -71.88 -24.39
C GLY A 736 35.47 -70.91 -25.05
N HIS A 737 35.80 -71.12 -26.32
CA HIS A 737 36.48 -70.13 -27.18
C HIS A 737 35.56 -69.66 -28.31
N ASN A 738 35.88 -68.53 -28.93
CA ASN A 738 35.05 -67.80 -29.89
C ASN A 738 35.29 -68.20 -31.37
N GLY A 739 35.99 -69.32 -31.59
CA GLY A 739 36.38 -69.79 -32.92
C GLY A 739 37.89 -69.97 -33.07
N PHE A 740 38.35 -69.97 -34.32
CA PHE A 740 39.73 -70.26 -34.70
C PHE A 740 40.35 -69.05 -35.45
N ALA A 741 41.28 -69.28 -36.38
CA ALA A 741 42.03 -68.23 -37.06
C ALA A 741 41.16 -67.31 -37.94
N ARG A 742 40.18 -67.89 -38.68
CA ARG A 742 39.31 -67.12 -39.58
C ARG A 742 38.32 -66.23 -38.81
N GLU A 743 37.74 -66.75 -37.74
CA GLU A 743 36.81 -66.01 -36.88
C GLU A 743 37.54 -64.88 -36.13
N CYS A 744 38.77 -65.13 -35.69
CA CYS A 744 39.63 -64.11 -35.10
C CYS A 744 39.86 -62.93 -36.05
N LEU A 745 40.24 -63.22 -37.31
CA LEU A 745 40.45 -62.21 -38.33
C LEU A 745 39.17 -61.45 -38.66
N THR A 746 38.04 -62.15 -38.76
CA THR A 746 36.72 -61.54 -39.03
C THR A 746 36.34 -60.58 -37.90
N PHE A 747 36.57 -60.95 -36.65
CA PHE A 747 36.31 -60.09 -35.51
C PHE A 747 37.17 -58.82 -35.52
N LEU A 748 38.48 -58.95 -35.74
CA LEU A 748 39.40 -57.81 -35.81
C LEU A 748 39.01 -56.83 -36.92
N ARG A 749 38.61 -57.35 -38.07
CA ARG A 749 38.27 -56.57 -39.27
C ARG A 749 36.88 -55.94 -39.20
N ASP A 750 35.89 -56.66 -38.71
CA ASP A 750 34.47 -56.30 -38.88
C ASP A 750 33.76 -55.93 -37.57
N SER A 751 34.35 -56.22 -36.40
CA SER A 751 33.68 -56.08 -35.09
C SER A 751 34.43 -55.22 -34.07
N VAL A 752 35.54 -54.59 -34.48
CA VAL A 752 36.27 -53.59 -33.69
C VAL A 752 36.09 -52.24 -34.36
N ALA A 753 35.38 -51.33 -33.68
CA ALA A 753 35.11 -49.99 -34.17
C ALA A 753 36.39 -49.14 -34.18
N SER A 754 36.37 -48.01 -34.90
CA SER A 754 37.54 -47.13 -34.99
C SER A 754 37.91 -46.45 -33.67
N SER A 755 36.93 -46.16 -32.82
CA SER A 755 37.11 -45.56 -31.49
C SER A 755 37.58 -46.55 -30.42
N GLU A 756 37.49 -47.85 -30.70
CA GLU A 756 37.78 -48.91 -29.75
C GLU A 756 39.27 -49.26 -29.70
N ARG A 757 39.72 -49.55 -28.49
CA ARG A 757 41.10 -49.94 -28.20
C ARG A 757 41.14 -51.43 -27.98
N ILE A 758 42.20 -52.05 -28.46
CA ILE A 758 42.35 -53.50 -28.44
C ILE A 758 43.65 -53.88 -27.75
N VAL A 759 43.52 -54.83 -26.83
CA VAL A 759 44.63 -55.49 -26.16
C VAL A 759 44.68 -56.93 -26.66
N VAL A 760 45.82 -57.36 -27.19
CA VAL A 760 46.03 -58.70 -27.71
C VAL A 760 47.15 -59.37 -26.93
N ALA A 761 46.89 -60.60 -26.48
CA ALA A 761 47.88 -61.49 -25.87
C ALA A 761 47.84 -62.86 -26.56
N ALA A 762 48.89 -63.16 -27.32
CA ALA A 762 49.06 -64.41 -28.06
C ALA A 762 49.84 -65.44 -27.24
N CYS A 763 49.15 -66.47 -26.75
CA CYS A 763 49.70 -67.49 -25.84
C CYS A 763 49.90 -68.86 -26.50
N ASN A 764 50.97 -69.57 -26.14
CA ASN A 764 51.36 -70.87 -26.70
C ASN A 764 51.45 -70.81 -28.24
N GLU A 765 51.02 -71.87 -28.95
CA GLU A 765 51.09 -72.00 -30.42
C GLU A 765 50.12 -71.09 -31.21
N SER A 766 49.91 -69.85 -30.76
CA SER A 766 48.90 -68.88 -31.24
C SER A 766 48.91 -68.57 -32.75
N PHE A 767 50.03 -68.79 -33.43
CA PHE A 767 50.17 -68.46 -34.85
C PHE A 767 50.22 -69.69 -35.76
N SER A 768 50.28 -70.90 -35.20
CA SER A 768 50.42 -72.14 -35.98
C SER A 768 49.26 -72.34 -36.96
N ARG A 769 48.01 -72.07 -36.54
CA ARG A 769 46.85 -72.19 -37.42
C ARG A 769 46.75 -71.07 -38.46
N PHE A 770 47.21 -69.86 -38.14
CA PHE A 770 47.29 -68.79 -39.15
C PHE A 770 48.29 -69.13 -40.25
N VAL A 771 49.37 -69.84 -39.91
CA VAL A 771 50.34 -70.36 -40.90
C VAL A 771 49.74 -71.52 -41.70
N SER A 772 49.12 -72.51 -41.05
CA SER A 772 48.53 -73.67 -41.76
C SER A 772 47.41 -73.28 -42.71
N ASP A 773 46.59 -72.31 -42.30
CA ASP A 773 45.40 -71.88 -43.05
C ASP A 773 45.73 -70.79 -44.10
N GLY A 774 47.01 -70.36 -44.20
CA GLY A 774 47.45 -69.32 -45.12
C GLY A 774 46.89 -67.93 -44.81
N LEU A 775 46.60 -67.65 -43.53
CA LEU A 775 45.96 -66.42 -43.05
C LEU A 775 46.91 -65.47 -42.31
N LEU A 776 48.19 -65.84 -42.14
CA LEU A 776 49.16 -65.04 -41.38
C LEU A 776 49.32 -63.61 -41.96
N ASP A 777 49.51 -63.47 -43.27
CA ASP A 777 49.63 -62.16 -43.94
C ASP A 777 48.39 -61.27 -43.73
N SER A 778 47.20 -61.90 -43.67
CA SER A 778 45.95 -61.19 -43.43
C SER A 778 45.85 -60.70 -41.98
N LEU A 779 46.28 -61.51 -41.01
CA LEU A 779 46.39 -61.10 -39.61
C LEU A 779 47.39 -59.96 -39.45
N GLN A 780 48.55 -60.05 -40.09
CA GLN A 780 49.58 -59.00 -40.07
C GLN A 780 49.05 -57.69 -40.65
N THR A 781 48.29 -57.76 -41.74
CA THR A 781 47.65 -56.59 -42.35
C THR A 781 46.69 -55.91 -41.38
N GLU A 782 45.87 -56.68 -40.67
CA GLU A 782 44.90 -56.11 -39.72
C GLU A 782 45.56 -55.57 -38.45
N LEU A 783 46.57 -56.27 -37.90
CA LEU A 783 47.37 -55.75 -36.78
C LEU A 783 48.13 -54.47 -37.16
N ARG A 784 48.63 -54.38 -38.40
CA ARG A 784 49.27 -53.16 -38.91
C ARG A 784 48.29 -51.98 -38.98
N ARG A 785 47.04 -52.22 -39.36
CA ARG A 785 45.96 -51.20 -39.33
C ARG A 785 45.61 -50.74 -37.91
N LEU A 786 45.90 -51.57 -36.90
CA LEU A 786 45.72 -51.24 -35.49
C LEU A 786 46.98 -50.58 -34.86
N GLY A 787 48.01 -50.31 -35.67
CA GLY A 787 49.22 -49.60 -35.25
C GLY A 787 50.45 -50.49 -35.00
N SER A 788 50.38 -51.80 -35.24
CA SER A 788 51.52 -52.72 -35.02
C SER A 788 52.66 -52.51 -36.03
N ARG A 789 53.89 -52.42 -35.55
CA ARG A 789 55.16 -52.49 -36.31
C ARG A 789 55.76 -53.90 -36.30
N LEU A 790 55.56 -54.67 -35.22
CA LEU A 790 56.16 -55.98 -35.01
C LEU A 790 55.34 -57.14 -35.61
N CYS A 791 54.19 -56.87 -36.24
CA CYS A 791 53.35 -57.89 -36.85
C CYS A 791 54.08 -58.75 -37.91
N ASP A 792 55.04 -58.18 -38.66
CA ASP A 792 55.80 -58.94 -39.67
C ASP A 792 56.71 -60.03 -39.07
N SER A 793 57.04 -59.91 -37.79
CA SER A 793 57.90 -60.87 -37.07
C SER A 793 57.12 -62.07 -36.52
N LEU A 794 55.79 -62.10 -36.66
CA LEU A 794 54.96 -63.16 -36.12
C LEU A 794 55.25 -64.51 -36.80
N ALA A 795 55.65 -65.50 -36.00
CA ALA A 795 55.92 -66.86 -36.45
C ALA A 795 55.41 -67.89 -35.43
N ILE A 796 55.42 -69.17 -35.81
CA ILE A 796 55.07 -70.28 -34.91
C ILE A 796 55.93 -70.19 -33.62
N ALA A 797 55.29 -70.39 -32.47
CA ALA A 797 55.88 -70.29 -31.13
C ALA A 797 56.43 -68.90 -30.72
N SER A 798 56.02 -67.83 -31.42
CA SER A 798 56.32 -66.46 -30.99
C SER A 798 55.39 -65.99 -29.87
N SER A 799 55.93 -65.20 -28.95
CA SER A 799 55.15 -64.49 -27.93
C SER A 799 54.85 -63.08 -28.42
N PHE A 800 53.59 -62.67 -28.35
CA PHE A 800 53.18 -61.32 -28.77
C PHE A 800 52.17 -60.73 -27.78
N ALA A 801 52.45 -59.52 -27.34
CA ALA A 801 51.57 -58.68 -26.56
C ALA A 801 51.44 -57.33 -27.27
N PHE A 802 50.24 -56.79 -27.33
CA PHE A 802 49.93 -55.63 -28.15
C PHE A 802 48.77 -54.83 -27.56
N VAL A 803 48.89 -53.51 -27.57
CA VAL A 803 47.85 -52.55 -27.23
C VAL A 803 47.82 -51.50 -28.33
N GLY A 804 46.70 -51.41 -29.05
CA GLY A 804 46.56 -50.51 -30.18
C GLY A 804 45.09 -50.17 -30.49
N SER A 805 44.87 -49.47 -31.58
CA SER A 805 43.54 -49.06 -32.06
C SER A 805 43.65 -48.65 -33.53
N ARG A 806 42.52 -48.50 -34.22
CA ARG A 806 42.55 -48.01 -35.62
C ARG A 806 42.99 -46.56 -35.74
N THR A 807 42.91 -45.81 -34.64
CA THR A 807 43.41 -44.42 -34.55
C THR A 807 44.88 -44.35 -34.13
N THR A 808 45.48 -45.46 -33.70
CA THR A 808 46.90 -45.51 -33.37
C THR A 808 47.69 -45.38 -34.68
N ALA A 809 48.54 -44.36 -34.76
CA ALA A 809 49.37 -44.13 -35.94
C ALA A 809 50.18 -45.41 -36.28
N PRO A 810 50.33 -45.77 -37.58
CA PRO A 810 51.03 -46.97 -37.97
C PRO A 810 52.42 -47.07 -37.33
N GLY A 811 52.66 -48.15 -36.58
CA GLY A 811 53.90 -48.45 -35.89
C GLY A 811 54.09 -47.81 -34.51
N MET A 812 53.07 -47.13 -33.98
CA MET A 812 53.08 -46.48 -32.65
C MET A 812 52.34 -47.27 -31.57
N ALA A 813 51.83 -48.46 -31.88
CA ALA A 813 51.20 -49.30 -30.86
C ALA A 813 52.20 -49.77 -29.80
N ALA A 814 51.73 -49.88 -28.56
CA ALA A 814 52.53 -50.45 -27.48
C ALA A 814 52.54 -51.97 -27.67
N GLU A 815 53.68 -52.52 -28.07
CA GLU A 815 53.78 -53.92 -28.44
C GLU A 815 55.14 -54.52 -28.07
N SER A 816 55.13 -55.83 -27.83
CA SER A 816 56.33 -56.58 -27.49
C SER A 816 56.25 -57.95 -28.15
N TRP A 817 57.35 -58.34 -28.80
CA TRP A 817 57.46 -59.59 -29.52
C TRP A 817 58.78 -60.29 -29.22
N LYS A 818 58.74 -61.61 -29.08
CA LYS A 818 59.93 -62.47 -29.00
C LYS A 818 59.71 -63.78 -29.75
N GLY A 819 60.72 -64.23 -30.48
CA GLY A 819 60.78 -65.56 -31.08
C GLY A 819 61.51 -66.58 -30.19
N ALA A 820 61.44 -67.86 -30.56
CA ALA A 820 62.15 -68.94 -29.86
C ALA A 820 63.68 -68.67 -29.77
N PRO A 821 64.36 -69.03 -28.66
CA PRO A 821 63.86 -69.75 -27.49
C PRO A 821 63.37 -68.80 -26.38
N GLN A 822 63.05 -67.54 -26.68
CA GLN A 822 62.53 -66.62 -25.65
C GLN A 822 61.01 -66.65 -25.63
N TYR A 823 60.47 -66.82 -24.44
CA TYR A 823 59.12 -67.35 -24.31
C TYR A 823 58.11 -66.38 -23.75
N MET A 824 58.50 -65.28 -23.11
CA MET A 824 57.54 -64.36 -22.46
C MET A 824 57.82 -62.91 -22.84
N VAL A 825 56.74 -62.19 -23.14
CA VAL A 825 56.74 -60.75 -23.41
C VAL A 825 55.77 -60.05 -22.48
N THR A 826 56.09 -58.80 -22.17
CA THR A 826 55.22 -57.89 -21.44
C THR A 826 55.13 -56.55 -22.19
N VAL A 827 53.96 -55.92 -22.11
CA VAL A 827 53.71 -54.53 -22.49
C VAL A 827 53.19 -53.83 -21.24
N ASP A 828 53.80 -52.69 -20.93
CA ASP A 828 53.39 -51.80 -19.86
C ASP A 828 53.22 -50.41 -20.50
N THR A 829 52.01 -49.86 -20.47
CA THR A 829 51.65 -48.60 -21.13
C THR A 829 50.51 -47.93 -20.38
N THR A 830 50.27 -46.65 -20.61
CA THR A 830 49.08 -45.95 -20.10
C THR A 830 48.03 -45.79 -21.19
N MET A 831 46.78 -45.61 -20.77
CA MET A 831 45.63 -45.40 -21.63
C MET A 831 44.72 -44.33 -21.00
N GLU A 832 44.35 -43.29 -21.76
CA GLU A 832 43.50 -42.18 -21.28
C GLU A 832 42.01 -42.54 -21.34
N PHE A 833 41.23 -42.22 -20.31
CA PHE A 833 39.79 -42.46 -20.24
C PHE A 833 39.05 -41.16 -19.94
N HIS A 834 37.85 -40.98 -20.48
CA HIS A 834 37.02 -39.81 -20.18
C HIS A 834 36.14 -40.08 -18.99
N TYR A 835 36.02 -39.12 -18.05
CA TYR A 835 35.04 -39.26 -16.97
C TYR A 835 33.61 -39.45 -17.52
N PRO A 836 32.76 -40.24 -16.83
CA PRO A 836 31.43 -40.55 -17.34
C PRO A 836 30.48 -39.34 -17.28
N SER A 837 30.64 -38.46 -16.29
CA SER A 837 29.80 -37.29 -16.10
C SER A 837 30.45 -36.26 -15.17
N GLY A 838 29.96 -35.03 -15.23
CA GLY A 838 30.34 -33.94 -14.34
C GLY A 838 29.21 -32.95 -14.14
N LYS A 839 29.29 -32.16 -13.06
CA LYS A 839 28.29 -31.14 -12.72
C LYS A 839 28.92 -29.77 -12.60
N ALA A 840 28.23 -28.78 -13.14
CA ALA A 840 28.61 -27.38 -13.04
C ALA A 840 27.36 -26.49 -12.87
N MET A 841 27.54 -25.30 -12.33
CA MET A 841 26.47 -24.30 -12.20
C MET A 841 26.89 -22.97 -12.79
N SER A 842 25.97 -22.27 -13.43
CA SER A 842 26.21 -20.89 -13.86
C SER A 842 26.13 -19.92 -12.67
N PRO A 843 26.71 -18.72 -12.78
CA PRO A 843 26.35 -17.62 -11.89
C PRO A 843 24.87 -17.25 -12.07
N TRP A 844 24.34 -16.48 -11.12
CA TRP A 844 23.03 -15.83 -11.27
C TRP A 844 23.11 -14.73 -12.33
N ILE A 845 22.12 -14.70 -13.20
CA ILE A 845 21.96 -13.73 -14.29
C ILE A 845 20.72 -12.89 -13.97
N GLY A 846 20.87 -11.57 -13.96
CA GLY A 846 19.86 -10.60 -13.51
C GLY A 846 20.51 -9.48 -12.67
N PRO A 847 19.72 -8.62 -12.01
CA PRO A 847 18.26 -8.71 -11.87
C PRO A 847 17.48 -8.16 -13.08
N ALA A 848 16.43 -8.87 -13.47
CA ALA A 848 15.57 -8.57 -14.61
C ALA A 848 14.19 -8.07 -14.16
N ARG A 849 13.70 -7.05 -14.85
CA ARG A 849 12.30 -6.62 -14.79
C ARG A 849 11.43 -7.54 -15.62
N ARG A 850 11.87 -7.86 -16.83
CA ARG A 850 11.16 -8.75 -17.76
C ARG A 850 12.13 -9.55 -18.60
N TRP A 851 11.89 -10.84 -18.68
CA TRP A 851 12.73 -11.75 -19.44
C TRP A 851 12.19 -11.99 -20.85
N SER A 852 13.10 -12.09 -21.82
CA SER A 852 12.79 -12.47 -23.20
C SER A 852 13.29 -13.88 -23.52
N SER A 853 14.54 -14.21 -23.19
CA SER A 853 15.11 -15.55 -23.43
C SER A 853 16.36 -15.81 -22.59
N VAL A 854 16.64 -17.07 -22.28
CA VAL A 854 17.92 -17.51 -21.69
C VAL A 854 18.29 -18.87 -22.29
N SER A 855 19.52 -19.00 -22.77
CA SER A 855 19.99 -20.18 -23.48
C SER A 855 21.48 -20.39 -23.25
N PHE A 856 21.98 -21.59 -23.48
CA PHE A 856 23.42 -21.88 -23.43
C PHE A 856 23.83 -22.80 -24.58
N GLY A 857 25.07 -22.65 -25.04
CA GLY A 857 25.68 -23.58 -26.00
C GLY A 857 26.09 -24.88 -25.31
N SER A 858 25.92 -26.03 -25.96
CA SER A 858 26.43 -27.32 -25.45
C SER A 858 26.72 -28.31 -26.57
N SER A 859 27.51 -29.33 -26.26
CA SER A 859 27.79 -30.49 -27.11
C SER A 859 27.81 -31.76 -26.26
N GLY A 860 27.30 -32.86 -26.80
CA GLY A 860 27.08 -34.11 -26.06
C GLY A 860 25.73 -34.15 -25.32
N ASP A 861 25.59 -35.08 -24.38
CA ASP A 861 24.36 -35.26 -23.62
C ASP A 861 24.40 -34.40 -22.35
N VAL A 862 23.83 -33.19 -22.43
CA VAL A 862 23.77 -32.25 -21.31
C VAL A 862 22.34 -32.13 -20.83
N THR A 863 22.11 -32.59 -19.60
CA THR A 863 20.86 -32.33 -18.88
C THR A 863 21.02 -31.05 -18.07
N SER A 864 19.99 -30.19 -18.04
CA SER A 864 20.09 -28.89 -17.38
C SER A 864 18.84 -28.54 -16.59
N LYS A 865 19.00 -27.85 -15.48
CA LYS A 865 17.90 -27.27 -14.71
C LYS A 865 18.05 -25.76 -14.70
N LEU A 866 16.98 -25.05 -15.01
CA LEU A 866 16.91 -23.60 -14.89
C LEU A 866 16.23 -23.25 -13.56
N TRP A 867 16.97 -22.59 -12.69
CA TRP A 867 16.49 -22.09 -11.41
C TRP A 867 16.18 -20.60 -11.52
N GLY A 868 15.06 -20.17 -10.94
CA GLY A 868 14.64 -18.78 -10.82
C GLY A 868 14.72 -18.30 -9.37
N TYR A 869 15.27 -17.11 -9.17
CA TYR A 869 15.24 -16.38 -7.92
C TYR A 869 14.08 -15.38 -7.98
N LYS A 870 13.05 -15.60 -7.18
CA LYS A 870 11.85 -14.75 -7.12
C LYS A 870 12.12 -13.46 -6.36
N ARG A 871 11.29 -12.44 -6.62
CA ARG A 871 11.31 -11.13 -5.93
C ARG A 871 10.96 -11.22 -4.44
N ASP A 872 10.25 -12.27 -4.04
CA ASP A 872 9.99 -12.62 -2.63
C ASP A 872 11.15 -13.37 -1.96
N ASN A 873 12.31 -13.45 -2.64
CA ASN A 873 13.53 -14.15 -2.24
C ASN A 873 13.42 -15.69 -2.20
N SER A 874 12.36 -16.28 -2.75
CA SER A 874 12.28 -17.74 -2.90
C SER A 874 12.98 -18.24 -4.17
N ILE A 875 13.54 -19.45 -4.13
CA ILE A 875 14.15 -20.09 -5.31
C ILE A 875 13.20 -21.15 -5.83
N VAL A 876 12.92 -21.11 -7.13
CA VAL A 876 12.02 -22.04 -7.81
C VAL A 876 12.70 -22.72 -9.00
N LEU A 877 12.33 -23.96 -9.27
CA LEU A 877 12.74 -24.65 -10.49
C LEU A 877 11.81 -24.23 -11.62
N LEU A 878 12.35 -23.56 -12.64
CA LEU A 878 11.59 -23.04 -13.77
C LEU A 878 11.49 -24.04 -14.92
N ASP A 879 12.60 -24.71 -15.23
CA ASP A 879 12.69 -25.66 -16.34
C ASP A 879 13.72 -26.77 -16.04
N THR A 880 13.56 -27.92 -16.69
CA THR A 880 14.44 -29.11 -16.62
C THR A 880 15.05 -29.49 -17.97
N ILE A 881 14.77 -28.74 -19.04
CA ILE A 881 15.30 -28.98 -20.39
C ILE A 881 16.25 -27.85 -20.81
N GLY A 882 16.20 -26.70 -20.14
CA GLY A 882 17.06 -25.54 -20.38
C GLY A 882 16.79 -24.84 -21.70
N ARG A 883 15.52 -24.85 -22.12
CA ARG A 883 15.03 -24.11 -23.28
C ARG A 883 13.89 -23.22 -22.82
N TRP A 884 14.24 -22.19 -22.06
CA TRP A 884 13.25 -21.20 -21.67
C TRP A 884 12.76 -20.44 -22.89
N THR A 885 11.45 -20.48 -23.11
CA THR A 885 10.76 -19.74 -24.16
C THR A 885 9.66 -18.90 -23.53
N PRO A 886 9.41 -17.67 -24.02
CA PRO A 886 8.43 -16.77 -23.43
C PRO A 886 7.01 -17.35 -23.47
N GLY A 887 6.31 -17.39 -22.33
CA GLY A 887 4.93 -17.91 -22.20
C GLY A 887 4.50 -18.41 -20.81
N GLN A 888 5.42 -18.64 -19.88
CA GLN A 888 5.12 -18.81 -18.44
C GLN A 888 5.11 -17.44 -17.74
N ASP A 889 4.28 -17.28 -16.71
CA ASP A 889 4.34 -16.10 -15.85
C ASP A 889 5.66 -16.13 -15.06
N VAL A 890 6.56 -15.24 -15.45
CA VAL A 890 7.90 -15.05 -14.88
C VAL A 890 8.06 -13.61 -14.42
N SER A 891 6.93 -12.91 -14.23
CA SER A 891 6.91 -11.52 -13.77
C SER A 891 7.51 -11.38 -12.38
N ASP A 892 7.49 -12.43 -11.56
CA ASP A 892 8.08 -12.47 -10.22
C ASP A 892 9.54 -12.95 -10.19
N ILE A 893 10.16 -13.32 -11.33
CA ILE A 893 11.53 -13.85 -11.39
C ILE A 893 12.56 -12.74 -11.59
N ALA A 894 13.33 -12.43 -10.55
CA ALA A 894 14.39 -11.43 -10.58
C ALA A 894 15.67 -11.94 -11.25
N ALA A 895 16.13 -13.16 -10.96
CA ALA A 895 17.37 -13.70 -11.54
C ALA A 895 17.22 -15.17 -11.94
N VAL A 896 18.04 -15.66 -12.87
CA VAL A 896 18.07 -17.09 -13.26
C VAL A 896 19.48 -17.67 -13.21
N ARG A 897 19.59 -18.98 -13.03
CA ARG A 897 20.85 -19.73 -13.19
C ARG A 897 20.62 -21.14 -13.71
N TYR A 898 21.62 -21.68 -14.41
CA TYR A 898 21.65 -23.06 -14.84
C TYR A 898 22.40 -23.96 -13.86
N GLU A 899 21.86 -25.15 -13.63
CA GLU A 899 22.60 -26.32 -13.12
C GLU A 899 22.72 -27.32 -14.26
N TRP A 900 23.95 -27.68 -14.63
CA TRP A 900 24.24 -28.63 -15.70
C TRP A 900 24.76 -29.94 -15.14
N ASN A 901 24.29 -31.02 -15.74
CA ASN A 901 24.87 -32.35 -15.61
C ASN A 901 25.30 -32.80 -17.01
N ILE A 902 26.62 -32.77 -17.21
CA ILE A 902 27.31 -32.99 -18.48
C ILE A 902 27.68 -34.46 -18.53
N VAL A 903 27.13 -35.19 -19.49
CA VAL A 903 27.33 -36.62 -19.66
C VAL A 903 28.03 -36.85 -20.99
N GLY A 904 29.24 -37.40 -20.93
CA GLY A 904 29.90 -37.87 -22.14
C GLY A 904 29.08 -39.00 -22.77
N THR A 905 29.27 -39.27 -24.05
CA THR A 905 28.77 -40.48 -24.71
C THR A 905 29.88 -41.07 -25.58
N GLU A 906 29.69 -42.26 -26.16
CA GLU A 906 30.69 -42.79 -27.11
C GLU A 906 30.83 -41.90 -28.36
N ASP A 907 29.75 -41.23 -28.78
CA ASP A 907 29.76 -40.31 -29.91
C ASP A 907 30.31 -38.92 -29.54
N TYR A 908 30.22 -38.54 -28.26
CA TYR A 908 30.66 -37.25 -27.71
C TYR A 908 31.40 -37.44 -26.38
N PRO A 909 32.63 -37.95 -26.38
CA PRO A 909 33.39 -38.21 -25.15
C PRO A 909 33.82 -36.91 -24.44
N ASP A 910 33.99 -35.82 -25.21
CA ASP A 910 34.34 -34.48 -24.74
C ASP A 910 33.10 -33.58 -24.62
N ALA A 911 32.05 -34.06 -23.95
CA ALA A 911 30.84 -33.27 -23.75
C ALA A 911 31.16 -31.96 -22.98
N PHE A 912 30.55 -30.86 -23.40
CA PHE A 912 30.84 -29.54 -22.88
C PHE A 912 29.61 -28.63 -22.82
N VAL A 913 29.69 -27.62 -21.96
CA VAL A 913 28.83 -26.44 -21.96
C VAL A 913 29.65 -25.20 -22.30
N GLY A 914 29.08 -24.37 -23.17
CA GLY A 914 29.66 -23.12 -23.62
C GLY A 914 28.98 -21.92 -22.97
N LYS A 915 29.05 -20.78 -23.67
CA LYS A 915 28.49 -19.51 -23.21
C LYS A 915 26.98 -19.54 -23.00
N ILE A 916 26.53 -18.74 -22.05
CA ILE A 916 25.12 -18.48 -21.74
C ILE A 916 24.75 -17.14 -22.35
N GLN A 917 23.61 -17.09 -23.03
CA GLN A 917 23.05 -15.87 -23.59
C GLN A 917 21.69 -15.62 -22.95
N ALA A 918 21.53 -14.42 -22.40
CA ALA A 918 20.33 -13.95 -21.74
C ALA A 918 19.85 -12.65 -22.38
N VAL A 919 18.55 -12.50 -22.57
CA VAL A 919 17.93 -11.27 -23.07
C VAL A 919 16.83 -10.88 -22.09
N PHE A 920 16.96 -9.73 -21.46
CA PHE A 920 16.00 -9.20 -20.50
C PHE A 920 16.06 -7.67 -20.39
N GLU A 921 14.94 -7.08 -19.96
CA GLU A 921 14.87 -5.69 -19.52
C GLU A 921 15.39 -5.61 -18.07
N PRO A 922 16.44 -4.83 -17.78
CA PRO A 922 16.95 -4.64 -16.42
C PRO A 922 15.97 -3.92 -15.50
N LEU A 923 16.21 -3.97 -14.19
CA LEU A 923 15.42 -3.21 -13.22
C LEU A 923 15.57 -1.69 -13.42
N PRO A 924 14.50 -0.89 -13.28
CA PRO A 924 14.58 0.57 -13.27
C PRO A 924 15.42 1.08 -12.08
N GLN A 925 15.81 2.35 -12.10
CA GLN A 925 16.46 3.02 -10.97
C GLN A 925 15.94 4.44 -10.87
N TRP A 926 15.24 4.77 -9.79
CA TRP A 926 14.84 6.14 -9.49
C TRP A 926 15.86 6.79 -8.57
N ILE A 927 16.00 8.10 -8.68
CA ILE A 927 16.83 8.90 -7.77
C ILE A 927 16.05 10.16 -7.42
N ILE A 928 15.97 10.42 -6.12
CA ILE A 928 15.61 11.72 -5.57
C ILE A 928 16.89 12.33 -5.02
N GLU A 929 17.36 13.39 -5.68
CA GLU A 929 18.54 14.10 -5.20
C GLU A 929 18.24 14.80 -3.87
N SER A 930 19.28 15.17 -3.12
CA SER A 930 19.11 15.86 -1.83
C SER A 930 18.39 17.22 -1.95
N ASP A 931 18.41 17.84 -3.13
CA ASP A 931 17.68 19.05 -3.50
C ASP A 931 16.38 18.73 -4.28
N GLY A 932 15.89 17.49 -4.21
CA GLY A 932 14.75 17.01 -4.98
C GLY A 932 13.43 17.71 -4.65
N ILE A 933 13.29 18.30 -3.45
CA ILE A 933 12.16 19.15 -3.11
C ILE A 933 12.52 20.61 -3.33
N THR A 934 11.77 21.28 -4.21
CA THR A 934 11.79 22.73 -4.35
C THR A 934 10.48 23.32 -3.82
N LEU A 935 10.56 24.14 -2.78
CA LEU A 935 9.40 24.83 -2.20
C LEU A 935 9.17 26.17 -2.91
N GLU A 936 7.91 26.58 -3.08
CA GLU A 936 7.57 27.93 -3.53
C GLU A 936 7.96 28.99 -2.48
N SER A 937 7.91 28.62 -1.20
CA SER A 937 8.35 29.43 -0.06
C SER A 937 8.88 28.53 1.05
N ASP A 938 9.94 28.95 1.73
CA ASP A 938 10.51 28.26 2.89
C ASP A 938 9.68 28.44 4.18
N THR A 939 8.76 29.42 4.15
CA THR A 939 7.86 29.79 5.24
C THR A 939 6.44 29.93 4.71
N VAL A 940 5.50 29.23 5.34
CA VAL A 940 4.09 29.23 4.96
C VAL A 940 3.23 29.52 6.18
N LEU A 941 2.19 30.34 6.01
CA LEU A 941 1.21 30.63 7.07
C LEU A 941 0.40 29.35 7.36
N ARG A 942 0.18 29.03 8.63
CA ARG A 942 -0.59 27.83 9.04
C ARG A 942 -1.95 27.77 8.35
N GLY A 943 -2.27 26.61 7.80
CA GLY A 943 -3.49 26.37 7.02
C GLY A 943 -3.37 26.72 5.55
N VAL A 944 -2.37 27.51 5.13
CA VAL A 944 -2.06 27.70 3.70
C VAL A 944 -1.34 26.44 3.21
N PRO A 945 -1.76 25.82 2.10
CA PRO A 945 -1.06 24.64 1.58
C PRO A 945 0.41 24.96 1.28
N ALA A 946 1.32 24.11 1.76
CA ALA A 946 2.70 24.12 1.34
C ALA A 946 2.78 23.58 -0.08
N ARG A 947 3.26 24.42 -1.00
CA ARG A 947 3.38 24.09 -2.42
C ARG A 947 4.83 23.99 -2.84
N GLY A 948 5.09 23.08 -3.74
CA GLY A 948 6.41 22.86 -4.29
C GLY A 948 6.40 21.83 -5.41
N THR A 949 7.59 21.48 -5.85
CA THR A 949 7.83 20.42 -6.84
C THR A 949 8.78 19.39 -6.27
N LEU A 950 8.47 18.12 -6.52
CA LEU A 950 9.35 16.99 -6.29
C LEU A 950 9.97 16.58 -7.63
N ARG A 951 11.29 16.62 -7.71
CA ARG A 951 12.05 16.16 -8.88
C ARG A 951 12.53 14.74 -8.66
N VAL A 952 12.04 13.82 -9.50
CA VAL A 952 12.48 12.42 -9.54
C VAL A 952 13.20 12.17 -10.86
N ARG A 953 14.36 11.52 -10.82
CA ARG A 953 15.16 11.17 -12.00
C ARG A 953 15.11 9.68 -12.26
N ASN A 954 15.03 9.30 -13.54
CA ASN A 954 15.38 7.97 -13.99
C ASN A 954 16.90 7.88 -14.23
N ALA A 955 17.59 7.02 -13.49
CA ALA A 955 19.04 6.88 -13.60
C ALA A 955 19.49 5.93 -14.72
N ARG A 956 18.59 5.16 -15.34
CA ARG A 956 18.91 4.31 -16.50
C ARG A 956 19.02 5.16 -17.76
N THR A 957 20.00 4.92 -18.62
CA THR A 957 20.19 5.70 -19.86
C THR A 957 19.50 5.09 -21.08
N MET A 958 19.10 3.81 -20.98
CA MET A 958 18.55 3.07 -22.11
C MET A 958 17.10 2.62 -21.91
N PHE A 959 16.52 2.80 -20.72
CA PHE A 959 15.22 2.23 -20.35
C PHE A 959 14.33 3.24 -19.63
N THR A 960 13.03 3.20 -19.93
CA THR A 960 11.99 3.97 -19.23
C THR A 960 11.59 3.33 -17.91
N THR A 961 11.11 4.12 -16.94
CA THR A 961 10.59 3.58 -15.68
C THR A 961 9.16 3.02 -15.81
N PRO A 962 8.70 2.10 -14.96
CA PRO A 962 7.26 1.91 -14.73
C PRO A 962 6.60 3.15 -14.14
N VAL A 963 5.26 3.10 -14.11
CA VAL A 963 4.44 3.93 -13.23
C VAL A 963 4.65 3.47 -11.79
N MET A 964 4.80 4.40 -10.85
CA MET A 964 5.06 4.10 -9.44
C MET A 964 4.35 5.11 -8.54
N GLN A 965 3.98 4.70 -7.32
CA GLN A 965 3.45 5.63 -6.32
C GLN A 965 4.55 6.30 -5.51
N PHE A 966 4.28 7.54 -5.11
CA PHE A 966 5.21 8.38 -4.40
C PHE A 966 4.51 9.14 -3.30
N ASN A 967 5.16 9.26 -2.16
CA ASN A 967 4.58 9.90 -0.98
C ASN A 967 5.37 11.16 -0.62
N VAL A 968 4.68 12.29 -0.51
CA VAL A 968 5.21 13.49 0.15
C VAL A 968 4.42 13.68 1.44
N ALA A 969 5.12 13.67 2.56
CA ALA A 969 4.54 13.71 3.89
C ALA A 969 5.15 14.84 4.73
N LEU A 970 4.31 15.52 5.50
CA LEU A 970 4.69 16.46 6.54
C LEU A 970 4.73 15.74 7.87
N PHE A 971 5.83 15.89 8.60
CA PHE A 971 6.03 15.36 9.94
C PHE A 971 6.41 16.47 10.91
N ASP A 972 5.89 16.41 12.13
CA ASP A 972 6.36 17.29 13.19
C ASP A 972 7.84 17.03 13.43
N SER A 973 8.69 18.06 13.36
CA SER A 973 10.14 17.84 13.39
C SER A 973 10.68 17.37 14.74
N ALA A 974 9.91 17.52 15.83
CA ALA A 974 10.33 17.14 17.18
C ALA A 974 9.83 15.74 17.57
N THR A 975 8.60 15.41 17.21
CA THR A 975 7.91 14.16 17.57
C THR A 975 7.88 13.14 16.44
N MET A 976 8.18 13.56 15.20
CA MET A 976 8.07 12.75 13.98
C MET A 976 6.65 12.22 13.73
N THR A 977 5.63 12.89 14.27
CA THR A 977 4.21 12.56 14.06
C THR A 977 3.75 13.06 12.69
N GLY A 978 3.01 12.24 11.93
CA GLY A 978 2.47 12.64 10.63
C GLY A 978 1.43 13.74 10.75
N ILE A 979 1.55 14.79 9.93
CA ILE A 979 0.63 15.94 9.91
C ILE A 979 -0.23 15.91 8.64
N GLY A 980 0.35 15.49 7.52
CA GLY A 980 -0.32 15.43 6.23
C GLY A 980 0.46 14.56 5.27
N LEU A 981 -0.25 13.88 4.38
CA LEU A 981 0.30 12.99 3.38
C LEU A 981 -0.37 13.28 2.04
N GLN A 982 0.43 13.42 0.99
CA GLN A 982 -0.05 13.41 -0.38
C GLN A 982 0.66 12.30 -1.14
N THR A 983 -0.14 11.43 -1.76
CA THR A 983 0.35 10.36 -2.64
C THR A 983 0.16 10.77 -4.09
N PHE A 984 1.17 10.53 -4.91
CA PHE A 984 1.19 10.79 -6.34
C PHE A 984 1.40 9.50 -7.10
N GLU A 985 0.81 9.41 -8.28
CA GLU A 985 1.20 8.42 -9.27
C GLU A 985 2.20 9.07 -10.24
N LEU A 986 3.45 8.63 -10.18
CA LEU A 986 4.51 9.07 -11.05
C LEU A 986 4.39 8.36 -12.39
N SER A 987 4.12 9.13 -13.44
CA SER A 987 4.10 8.61 -14.81
C SER A 987 5.46 8.06 -15.23
N VAL A 988 5.47 7.25 -16.29
CA VAL A 988 6.70 6.76 -16.93
C VAL A 988 7.67 7.91 -17.19
N ILE A 989 8.90 7.77 -16.69
CA ILE A 989 9.99 8.71 -16.96
C ILE A 989 10.88 8.10 -18.04
N ASP A 990 11.15 8.88 -19.09
CA ASP A 990 12.09 8.50 -20.14
C ASP A 990 13.51 8.28 -19.61
N ALA A 991 14.32 7.60 -20.40
CA ALA A 991 15.70 7.28 -20.01
C ALA A 991 16.53 8.55 -19.81
N ASP A 992 17.32 8.60 -18.73
CA ASP A 992 18.14 9.74 -18.26
C ASP A 992 17.38 11.06 -17.97
N GLU A 993 16.05 11.04 -18.03
CA GLU A 993 15.22 12.22 -17.82
C GLU A 993 14.76 12.38 -16.37
N SER A 994 14.18 13.54 -16.07
CA SER A 994 13.55 13.83 -14.79
C SER A 994 12.09 14.21 -14.97
N SER A 995 11.27 13.79 -14.01
CA SER A 995 9.90 14.27 -13.88
C SER A 995 9.81 15.18 -12.67
N GLU A 996 9.12 16.30 -12.83
CA GLU A 996 8.75 17.18 -11.73
C GLU A 996 7.28 16.97 -11.40
N GLN A 997 6.99 16.68 -10.14
CA GLN A 997 5.63 16.46 -9.65
C GLN A 997 5.26 17.58 -8.68
N PRO A 998 4.25 18.41 -9.02
CA PRO A 998 3.80 19.45 -8.10
C PRO A 998 3.06 18.82 -6.91
N PHE A 999 3.35 19.30 -5.71
CA PHE A 999 2.63 18.91 -4.49
C PHE A 999 2.00 20.13 -3.82
N SER A 1000 0.94 19.88 -3.05
CA SER A 1000 0.22 20.89 -2.27
C SER A 1000 -0.35 20.25 -1.02
N ILE A 1001 0.36 20.35 0.10
CA ILE A 1001 -0.04 19.71 1.37
C ILE A 1001 -0.56 20.75 2.35
N LEU A 1002 -1.73 20.52 2.92
CA LEU A 1002 -2.32 21.39 3.94
C LEU A 1002 -1.42 21.45 5.19
N THR A 1003 -1.19 22.66 5.70
CA THR A 1003 -0.31 22.92 6.85
C THR A 1003 -1.08 23.21 8.14
N GLU A 1004 -2.39 22.95 8.17
CA GLU A 1004 -3.28 23.35 9.27
C GLU A 1004 -2.80 22.83 10.63
N GLY A 1005 -2.42 21.55 10.69
CA GLY A 1005 -1.91 20.90 11.90
C GLY A 1005 -0.39 20.87 12.01
N ALA A 1006 0.30 21.70 11.22
CA ALA A 1006 1.76 21.71 11.18
C ALA A 1006 2.37 22.57 12.29
N SER A 1007 3.42 22.05 12.92
CA SER A 1007 4.18 22.77 13.94
C SER A 1007 5.15 23.76 13.31
N VAL A 1008 5.66 24.71 14.13
CA VAL A 1008 6.48 25.84 13.65
C VAL A 1008 7.68 25.38 12.81
N LYS A 1009 8.29 24.25 13.17
CA LYS A 1009 9.26 23.55 12.33
C LYS A 1009 8.70 22.21 11.96
N THR A 1010 8.39 22.04 10.68
CA THR A 1010 7.86 20.79 10.15
C THR A 1010 8.87 20.20 9.17
N LEU A 1011 9.11 18.90 9.30
CA LEU A 1011 9.95 18.15 8.38
C LEU A 1011 9.08 17.69 7.20
N LEU A 1012 9.43 18.12 6.00
CA LEU A 1012 8.83 17.61 4.77
C LEU A 1012 9.71 16.48 4.24
N VAL A 1013 9.13 15.30 4.06
CA VAL A 1013 9.79 14.10 3.58
C VAL A 1013 9.11 13.65 2.29
N ALA A 1014 9.86 13.56 1.20
CA ALA A 1014 9.42 12.87 0.00
C ALA A 1014 10.11 11.52 -0.08
N LYS A 1015 9.34 10.46 -0.33
CA LYS A 1015 9.81 9.08 -0.35
C LYS A 1015 9.12 8.27 -1.44
N LEU A 1016 9.90 7.45 -2.14
CA LEU A 1016 9.39 6.39 -3.02
C LEU A 1016 8.54 5.41 -2.23
N ASP A 1017 7.35 5.08 -2.74
CA ASP A 1017 6.60 3.97 -2.17
C ASP A 1017 7.26 2.65 -2.62
N ASN A 1018 7.47 1.75 -1.66
CA ASN A 1018 8.20 0.51 -1.86
C ASN A 1018 7.25 -0.55 -2.44
N ASP A 1019 6.76 -0.35 -3.67
CA ASP A 1019 5.98 -1.37 -4.36
C ASP A 1019 6.85 -2.60 -4.66
N PRO A 1020 6.61 -3.76 -4.01
CA PRO A 1020 7.38 -4.97 -4.27
C PRO A 1020 7.20 -5.50 -5.70
N ALA A 1021 6.15 -5.07 -6.41
CA ALA A 1021 5.85 -5.49 -7.77
C ALA A 1021 6.74 -4.84 -8.82
N GLU A 1022 7.27 -3.64 -8.58
CA GLU A 1022 8.16 -2.91 -9.51
C GLU A 1022 9.47 -2.51 -8.79
N PRO A 1023 10.34 -3.49 -8.48
CA PRO A 1023 11.56 -3.22 -7.73
C PRO A 1023 12.57 -2.41 -8.55
N GLU A 1024 13.31 -1.54 -7.86
CA GLU A 1024 14.47 -0.84 -8.41
C GLU A 1024 15.77 -1.64 -8.25
N LEU A 1025 16.81 -1.28 -9.02
CA LEU A 1025 18.12 -1.92 -8.97
C LEU A 1025 18.78 -1.75 -7.58
N TYR A 1026 18.84 -0.51 -7.08
CA TYR A 1026 19.40 -0.15 -5.77
C TYR A 1026 18.41 0.72 -5.00
N ARG A 1027 18.08 0.33 -3.77
CA ARG A 1027 17.27 1.15 -2.85
C ARG A 1027 18.12 2.22 -2.18
N VAL A 1028 18.49 3.24 -2.94
CA VAL A 1028 19.37 4.32 -2.52
C VAL A 1028 18.87 5.64 -3.09
N LEU A 1029 19.03 6.73 -2.33
CA LEU A 1029 18.54 8.06 -2.73
C LEU A 1029 17.03 8.02 -3.08
N ASP A 1030 16.29 7.20 -2.33
CA ASP A 1030 14.86 6.96 -2.48
C ASP A 1030 14.00 7.92 -1.63
N GLU A 1031 14.67 8.80 -0.89
CA GLU A 1031 14.08 9.72 0.07
C GLU A 1031 14.87 11.03 0.08
N CYS A 1032 14.15 12.16 0.10
CA CYS A 1032 14.75 13.46 0.38
C CYS A 1032 13.94 14.20 1.45
N ARG A 1033 14.62 15.05 2.22
CA ARG A 1033 14.02 15.76 3.35
C ARG A 1033 14.36 17.24 3.27
N THR A 1034 13.41 18.09 3.63
CA THR A 1034 13.64 19.52 3.83
C THR A 1034 12.84 20.05 5.02
N ILE A 1035 13.27 21.18 5.56
CA ILE A 1035 12.56 21.85 6.67
C ILE A 1035 11.62 22.90 6.08
N LEU A 1036 10.36 22.83 6.47
CA LEU A 1036 9.34 23.84 6.19
C LEU A 1036 9.05 24.60 7.49
N ASN A 1037 9.11 25.93 7.44
CA ASN A 1037 8.74 26.77 8.58
C ASN A 1037 7.25 27.14 8.49
N ILE A 1038 6.52 26.94 9.58
CA ILE A 1038 5.11 27.30 9.69
C ILE A 1038 4.97 28.54 10.55
N ALA A 1039 4.48 29.62 9.95
CA ALA A 1039 4.18 30.85 10.66
C ALA A 1039 2.76 30.78 11.26
N SER A 1040 2.60 31.25 12.49
CA SER A 1040 1.28 31.54 13.06
C SER A 1040 0.77 32.87 12.51
N ASP A 1041 -0.54 33.02 12.42
CA ASP A 1041 -1.11 34.32 12.08
C ASP A 1041 -0.99 35.31 13.24
N THR A 1042 -0.65 36.54 12.90
CA THR A 1042 -0.45 37.65 13.85
C THR A 1042 -1.24 38.90 13.43
N THR A 1043 -2.02 38.82 12.36
CA THR A 1043 -2.77 39.95 11.81
C THR A 1043 -4.20 39.89 12.33
N PRO A 1044 -4.75 40.97 12.92
CA PRO A 1044 -6.16 41.00 13.28
C PRO A 1044 -7.09 40.93 12.07
N PRO A 1045 -8.29 40.34 12.21
CA PRO A 1045 -9.25 40.28 11.14
C PRO A 1045 -9.86 41.66 10.86
N VAL A 1046 -10.26 41.91 9.62
CA VAL A 1046 -10.94 43.13 9.19
C VAL A 1046 -12.46 42.95 9.31
N ILE A 1047 -13.11 43.86 10.03
CA ILE A 1047 -14.57 43.87 10.23
C ILE A 1047 -15.22 44.78 9.19
N GLU A 1048 -16.07 44.22 8.32
CA GLU A 1048 -16.81 44.96 7.30
C GLU A 1048 -18.32 45.03 7.61
N PRO A 1049 -18.85 46.20 8.04
CA PRO A 1049 -20.28 46.37 8.29
C PRO A 1049 -21.04 46.76 7.01
N TYR A 1050 -22.08 46.01 6.70
CA TYR A 1050 -23.04 46.29 5.63
C TYR A 1050 -24.42 46.53 6.24
N ILE A 1051 -25.01 47.68 5.95
CA ILE A 1051 -26.36 48.04 6.40
C ILE A 1051 -27.23 48.22 5.16
N ASP A 1052 -28.31 47.45 5.05
CA ASP A 1052 -29.17 47.39 3.86
C ASP A 1052 -28.38 47.15 2.56
N SER A 1053 -27.38 46.26 2.63
CA SER A 1053 -26.43 45.92 1.56
C SER A 1053 -25.42 47.02 1.20
N ARG A 1054 -25.34 48.12 1.96
CA ARG A 1054 -24.34 49.18 1.77
C ARG A 1054 -23.22 49.07 2.79
N TYR A 1055 -21.97 49.05 2.31
CA TYR A 1055 -20.78 49.09 3.15
C TYR A 1055 -20.66 50.44 3.89
N LEU A 1056 -20.59 50.44 5.23
CA LEU A 1056 -20.59 51.63 6.08
C LEU A 1056 -19.48 51.60 7.15
N PRO A 1057 -18.20 51.77 6.77
CA PRO A 1057 -17.08 51.63 7.70
C PRO A 1057 -17.00 52.70 8.80
N ILE A 1058 -17.69 53.83 8.63
CA ILE A 1058 -17.72 54.96 9.59
C ILE A 1058 -19.13 55.26 10.12
N GLY A 1059 -20.11 54.42 9.80
CA GLY A 1059 -21.52 54.67 10.13
C GLY A 1059 -22.22 55.65 9.17
N GLY A 1060 -23.45 56.04 9.51
CA GLY A 1060 -24.26 56.92 8.67
C GLY A 1060 -25.77 56.81 8.90
N TRP A 1061 -26.54 57.53 8.07
CA TRP A 1061 -28.01 57.48 8.11
C TRP A 1061 -28.54 56.17 7.54
N VAL A 1062 -29.42 55.51 8.29
CA VAL A 1062 -30.01 54.21 7.96
C VAL A 1062 -31.50 54.17 8.32
N TYR A 1063 -32.21 53.20 7.74
CA TYR A 1063 -33.61 52.95 8.10
C TYR A 1063 -33.71 52.44 9.55
N GLN A 1064 -34.86 52.64 10.20
CA GLN A 1064 -35.06 52.28 11.60
C GLN A 1064 -35.11 50.76 11.85
N GLN A 1065 -35.45 49.96 10.83
CA GLN A 1065 -35.37 48.50 10.90
C GLN A 1065 -34.43 47.98 9.82
N PRO A 1066 -33.13 48.29 9.91
CA PRO A 1066 -32.18 47.93 8.87
C PRO A 1066 -31.88 46.43 8.92
N LYS A 1067 -31.51 45.87 7.77
CA LYS A 1067 -30.80 44.60 7.71
C LYS A 1067 -29.32 44.85 7.93
N ILE A 1068 -28.75 44.29 8.99
CA ILE A 1068 -27.34 44.40 9.33
C ILE A 1068 -26.64 43.11 8.93
N GLU A 1069 -25.55 43.22 8.19
CA GLU A 1069 -24.65 42.14 7.84
C GLU A 1069 -23.23 42.55 8.19
N ILE A 1070 -22.54 41.75 8.97
CA ILE A 1070 -21.13 41.96 9.32
C ILE A 1070 -20.34 40.84 8.67
N ARG A 1071 -19.35 41.19 7.86
CA ARG A 1071 -18.43 40.23 7.26
C ARG A 1071 -17.07 40.35 7.91
N LEU A 1072 -16.46 39.21 8.22
CA LEU A 1072 -15.14 39.13 8.82
C LEU A 1072 -14.16 38.63 7.77
N ARG A 1073 -13.17 39.44 7.45
CA ARG A 1073 -12.15 39.17 6.43
C ARG A 1073 -10.80 38.92 7.12
N ASP A 1074 -10.09 37.87 6.73
CA ASP A 1074 -8.84 37.49 7.39
C ASP A 1074 -7.86 36.82 6.42
N ASN A 1075 -6.56 37.15 6.53
CA ASN A 1075 -5.52 36.59 5.67
C ASN A 1075 -5.32 35.09 5.92
N SER A 1076 -5.62 34.63 7.14
CA SER A 1076 -5.43 33.25 7.50
C SER A 1076 -6.57 32.37 6.98
N PRO A 1077 -6.27 31.18 6.42
CA PRO A 1077 -7.28 30.34 5.80
C PRO A 1077 -8.05 29.45 6.79
N MET A 1078 -7.75 29.48 8.09
CA MET A 1078 -8.46 28.57 8.99
C MET A 1078 -9.85 29.03 9.37
N PHE A 1079 -10.62 28.03 9.77
CA PHE A 1079 -12.05 28.14 9.80
C PHE A 1079 -12.50 28.71 11.15
N ILE A 1080 -13.36 29.71 11.06
CA ILE A 1080 -14.12 30.29 12.15
C ILE A 1080 -15.48 29.59 12.17
N TYR A 1081 -15.65 28.69 13.13
CA TYR A 1081 -16.89 27.93 13.31
C TYR A 1081 -17.79 28.46 14.43
N ASP A 1082 -17.19 29.16 15.39
CA ASP A 1082 -17.86 29.59 16.60
C ASP A 1082 -18.43 31.01 16.44
N PRO A 1083 -19.77 31.19 16.49
CA PRO A 1083 -20.37 32.52 16.46
C PRO A 1083 -19.92 33.42 17.62
N GLU A 1084 -19.45 32.86 18.75
CA GLU A 1084 -18.93 33.65 19.88
C GLU A 1084 -17.62 34.36 19.56
N ARG A 1085 -16.92 33.98 18.48
CA ARG A 1085 -15.78 34.74 17.94
C ARG A 1085 -16.19 36.05 17.26
N MET A 1086 -17.48 36.31 17.06
CA MET A 1086 -18.01 37.59 16.59
C MET A 1086 -19.15 38.07 17.49
N ILE A 1087 -18.83 38.98 18.40
CA ILE A 1087 -19.74 39.53 19.39
C ILE A 1087 -20.23 40.90 18.93
N VAL A 1088 -21.54 41.03 18.74
CA VAL A 1088 -22.17 42.25 18.26
C VAL A 1088 -23.06 42.85 19.34
N PHE A 1089 -22.96 44.15 19.56
CA PHE A 1089 -23.87 44.93 20.40
C PHE A 1089 -24.50 46.06 19.60
N VAL A 1090 -25.81 46.25 19.80
CA VAL A 1090 -26.54 47.43 19.32
C VAL A 1090 -27.13 48.13 20.54
N ASN A 1091 -26.74 49.37 20.81
CA ASN A 1091 -27.14 50.14 22.00
C ASN A 1091 -26.96 49.38 23.32
N GLY A 1092 -25.87 48.60 23.43
CA GLY A 1092 -25.58 47.77 24.62
C GLY A 1092 -26.37 46.46 24.70
N VAL A 1093 -27.31 46.20 23.79
CA VAL A 1093 -27.99 44.90 23.67
C VAL A 1093 -27.12 43.95 22.85
N ARG A 1094 -26.77 42.80 23.44
CA ARG A 1094 -26.02 41.76 22.75
C ARG A 1094 -26.90 41.06 21.71
N ILE A 1095 -26.44 40.98 20.48
CA ILE A 1095 -27.13 40.31 19.38
C ILE A 1095 -26.88 38.80 19.45
N ARG A 1096 -27.98 38.04 19.43
CA ARG A 1096 -28.08 36.58 19.44
C ARG A 1096 -29.35 36.19 18.68
N GLN A 1097 -29.51 34.91 18.38
CA GLN A 1097 -30.74 34.38 17.78
C GLN A 1097 -32.02 34.73 18.55
N THR A 1098 -31.94 34.95 19.86
CA THR A 1098 -33.08 35.33 20.71
C THR A 1098 -33.35 36.83 20.78
N SER A 1099 -32.40 37.69 20.37
CA SER A 1099 -32.52 39.14 20.51
C SER A 1099 -32.67 39.89 19.18
N ALA A 1100 -32.56 39.20 18.04
CA ALA A 1100 -32.73 39.80 16.71
C ALA A 1100 -33.53 38.88 15.77
N GLU A 1101 -34.23 39.48 14.81
CA GLU A 1101 -34.96 38.74 13.78
C GLU A 1101 -34.04 38.40 12.60
N GLY A 1102 -34.29 37.29 11.90
CA GLY A 1102 -33.47 36.90 10.74
C GLY A 1102 -32.01 36.63 11.08
N TYR A 1103 -31.70 36.29 12.34
CA TYR A 1103 -30.35 35.99 12.79
C TYR A 1103 -29.78 34.77 12.04
N GLU A 1104 -28.64 34.96 11.42
CA GLU A 1104 -27.88 33.91 10.73
C GLU A 1104 -26.39 34.17 10.95
N PHE A 1105 -25.65 33.15 11.38
CA PHE A 1105 -24.19 33.17 11.40
C PHE A 1105 -23.67 32.22 10.33
N LEU A 1106 -22.88 32.76 9.40
CA LEU A 1106 -22.16 32.01 8.39
C LEU A 1106 -20.76 31.72 8.93
N ASN A 1107 -20.50 30.45 9.23
CA ASN A 1107 -19.15 29.95 9.48
C ASN A 1107 -18.30 30.01 8.18
N THR A 1108 -17.01 29.71 8.26
CA THR A 1108 -16.11 29.81 7.09
C THR A 1108 -16.60 29.07 5.84
N PRO A 1109 -17.03 27.79 5.91
CA PRO A 1109 -17.57 27.11 4.74
C PRO A 1109 -18.79 27.82 4.13
N ALA A 1110 -19.75 28.24 4.97
CA ALA A 1110 -20.95 28.93 4.48
C ALA A 1110 -20.64 30.31 3.90
N ALA A 1111 -19.73 31.06 4.52
CA ALA A 1111 -19.27 32.35 4.03
C ALA A 1111 -18.51 32.20 2.69
N GLN A 1112 -17.68 31.17 2.54
CA GLN A 1112 -16.97 30.87 1.29
C GLN A 1112 -17.91 30.35 0.19
N ALA A 1113 -18.99 29.65 0.54
CA ALA A 1113 -20.01 29.26 -0.43
C ALA A 1113 -20.71 30.49 -1.02
N GLU A 1114 -20.91 31.55 -0.22
CA GLU A 1114 -21.54 32.78 -0.67
C GLU A 1114 -20.57 33.75 -1.35
N TRP A 1115 -19.35 33.86 -0.83
CA TRP A 1115 -18.29 34.72 -1.37
C TRP A 1115 -17.06 33.90 -1.78
N PRO A 1116 -17.17 33.06 -2.81
CA PRO A 1116 -16.09 32.16 -3.22
C PRO A 1116 -14.87 32.95 -3.73
N GLY A 1117 -13.68 32.47 -3.37
CA GLY A 1117 -12.41 33.08 -3.77
C GLY A 1117 -12.08 34.38 -3.01
N THR A 1118 -12.83 34.70 -1.96
CA THR A 1118 -12.51 35.79 -1.04
C THR A 1118 -11.81 35.26 0.21
N ASP A 1119 -11.27 36.16 0.99
CA ASP A 1119 -10.70 36.04 2.34
C ASP A 1119 -11.76 36.26 3.44
N ILE A 1120 -13.07 36.26 3.10
CA ILE A 1120 -14.14 36.31 4.11
C ILE A 1120 -14.19 34.97 4.86
N ARG A 1121 -13.98 35.00 6.17
CA ARG A 1121 -13.94 33.82 7.04
C ARG A 1121 -15.20 33.63 7.88
N ALA A 1122 -15.99 34.67 8.10
CA ALA A 1122 -17.28 34.53 8.76
C ALA A 1122 -18.20 35.68 8.38
N ALA A 1123 -19.50 35.50 8.56
CA ALA A 1123 -20.44 36.61 8.52
C ALA A 1123 -21.61 36.43 9.49
N MET A 1124 -22.23 37.52 9.90
CA MET A 1124 -23.42 37.53 10.76
C MET A 1124 -24.45 38.47 10.16
N ARG A 1125 -25.68 37.97 10.03
CA ARG A 1125 -26.83 38.72 9.51
C ARG A 1125 -27.91 38.77 10.56
N PHE A 1126 -28.57 39.92 10.67
CA PHE A 1126 -29.72 40.07 11.54
C PHE A 1126 -30.45 41.37 11.23
N ASN A 1127 -31.71 41.43 11.66
CA ASN A 1127 -32.52 42.64 11.68
C ASN A 1127 -32.71 43.04 13.14
N PHE A 1128 -32.36 44.28 13.47
CA PHE A 1128 -32.54 44.81 14.82
C PHE A 1128 -33.10 46.23 14.75
N PRO A 1129 -34.22 46.52 15.45
CA PRO A 1129 -34.83 47.84 15.42
C PRO A 1129 -33.93 48.85 16.15
N LEU A 1130 -33.68 49.98 15.50
CA LEU A 1130 -32.90 51.09 16.02
C LEU A 1130 -33.80 52.13 16.70
N GLU A 1131 -33.27 52.82 17.71
CA GLU A 1131 -33.91 53.97 18.35
C GLU A 1131 -33.83 55.21 17.44
N LEU A 1132 -34.74 56.17 17.64
CA LEU A 1132 -34.69 57.45 16.92
C LEU A 1132 -33.45 58.25 17.34
N GLY A 1133 -32.66 58.72 16.37
CA GLY A 1133 -31.41 59.45 16.63
C GLY A 1133 -30.18 58.56 16.50
N GLU A 1134 -29.19 58.76 17.38
CA GLU A 1134 -27.91 58.05 17.35
C GLU A 1134 -28.01 56.67 18.01
N ASN A 1135 -27.51 55.66 17.31
CA ASN A 1135 -27.42 54.28 17.76
C ASN A 1135 -25.97 53.81 17.62
N LEU A 1136 -25.48 53.03 18.57
CA LEU A 1136 -24.12 52.53 18.54
C LEU A 1136 -24.08 51.05 18.17
N LEU A 1137 -23.41 50.72 17.07
CA LEU A 1137 -23.07 49.35 16.69
C LEU A 1137 -21.62 49.08 17.11
N ILE A 1138 -21.42 48.11 18.00
CA ILE A 1138 -20.11 47.62 18.42
C ILE A 1138 -19.96 46.18 17.93
N VAL A 1139 -18.90 45.91 17.20
CA VAL A 1139 -18.53 44.56 16.76
C VAL A 1139 -17.15 44.24 17.31
N ARG A 1140 -17.05 43.16 18.07
CA ARG A 1140 -15.78 42.58 18.49
C ARG A 1140 -15.63 41.25 17.80
N ALA A 1141 -14.56 41.10 17.04
CA ALA A 1141 -14.31 39.86 16.33
C ALA A 1141 -12.89 39.36 16.58
N SER A 1142 -12.75 38.04 16.65
CA SER A 1142 -11.47 37.35 16.66
C SER A 1142 -11.39 36.41 15.46
N ASP A 1143 -10.21 36.34 14.87
CA ASP A 1143 -9.89 35.30 13.88
C ASP A 1143 -9.79 33.90 14.56
N ALA A 1144 -9.29 32.90 13.85
CA ALA A 1144 -9.07 31.56 14.41
C ALA A 1144 -7.82 31.44 15.32
N TRP A 1145 -6.95 32.46 15.38
CA TRP A 1145 -5.72 32.52 16.20
C TRP A 1145 -5.83 33.49 17.38
N ASN A 1146 -7.03 33.98 17.65
CA ASN A 1146 -7.33 34.97 18.70
C ASN A 1146 -6.69 36.35 18.46
N ASN A 1147 -6.27 36.68 17.25
CA ASN A 1147 -6.05 38.06 16.88
C ASN A 1147 -7.42 38.74 16.85
N THR A 1148 -7.55 39.88 17.52
CA THR A 1148 -8.85 40.53 17.78
C THR A 1148 -8.87 41.93 17.21
N ASP A 1149 -10.02 42.32 16.67
CA ASP A 1149 -10.30 43.70 16.30
C ASP A 1149 -11.67 44.14 16.86
N THR A 1150 -11.85 45.44 16.99
CA THR A 1150 -13.10 46.04 17.46
C THR A 1150 -13.49 47.21 16.58
N LEU A 1151 -14.69 47.14 16.03
CA LEU A 1151 -15.31 48.20 15.27
C LEU A 1151 -16.44 48.84 16.05
N GLU A 1152 -16.41 50.16 16.18
CA GLU A 1152 -17.48 50.95 16.77
C GLU A 1152 -17.93 51.99 15.76
N ILE A 1153 -19.20 51.91 15.31
CA ILE A 1153 -19.76 52.88 14.36
C ILE A 1153 -21.11 53.42 14.84
N PRO A 1154 -21.36 54.73 14.66
CA PRO A 1154 -22.66 55.32 14.93
C PRO A 1154 -23.61 55.18 13.73
N LEU A 1155 -24.83 54.72 13.98
CA LEU A 1155 -25.92 54.64 13.02
C LEU A 1155 -26.99 55.66 13.40
N TYR A 1156 -27.42 56.47 12.44
CA TYR A 1156 -28.39 57.54 12.67
C TYR A 1156 -29.74 57.22 12.02
N THR A 1157 -30.83 57.39 12.74
CA THR A 1157 -32.19 57.22 12.22
C THR A 1157 -33.02 58.49 12.42
N SER A 1158 -34.02 58.70 11.57
CA SER A 1158 -34.87 59.89 11.58
C SER A 1158 -36.33 59.51 11.32
N ASN A 1159 -37.25 60.26 11.90
CA ASN A 1159 -38.68 60.21 11.59
C ASN A 1159 -39.11 61.24 10.53
N GLU A 1160 -38.18 62.08 10.07
CA GLU A 1160 -38.39 63.10 9.04
C GLU A 1160 -37.65 62.74 7.76
N THR A 1161 -38.24 63.07 6.60
CA THR A 1161 -37.56 63.02 5.30
C THR A 1161 -36.88 64.34 4.99
N ARG A 1162 -35.58 64.32 4.69
CA ARG A 1162 -34.84 65.48 4.19
C ARG A 1162 -33.65 65.07 3.33
N LEU A 1163 -33.18 66.01 2.53
CA LEU A 1163 -31.99 65.86 1.68
C LEU A 1163 -30.83 66.60 2.32
N ASP A 1164 -29.90 65.88 2.95
CA ASP A 1164 -28.76 66.47 3.68
C ASP A 1164 -27.73 67.04 2.71
N ALA A 1165 -27.47 66.35 1.60
CA ALA A 1165 -26.56 66.81 0.55
C ALA A 1165 -26.93 66.23 -0.82
N VAL A 1166 -26.72 67.00 -1.88
CA VAL A 1166 -26.76 66.51 -3.26
C VAL A 1166 -25.55 67.06 -4.00
N THR A 1167 -24.64 66.16 -4.38
CA THR A 1167 -23.43 66.50 -5.12
C THR A 1167 -23.56 66.04 -6.55
N VAL A 1168 -23.31 66.96 -7.49
CA VAL A 1168 -23.36 66.67 -8.93
C VAL A 1168 -21.94 66.58 -9.47
N MET A 1169 -21.56 65.45 -10.04
CA MET A 1169 -20.19 65.20 -10.49
C MET A 1169 -20.13 64.37 -11.79
N PRO A 1170 -19.22 64.71 -12.73
CA PRO A 1170 -18.44 65.94 -12.77
C PRO A 1170 -19.34 67.16 -13.04
N ASN A 1171 -18.98 68.33 -12.51
CA ASN A 1171 -19.68 69.59 -12.78
C ASN A 1171 -18.65 70.75 -12.78
N PRO A 1172 -18.25 71.30 -13.95
CA PRO A 1172 -18.81 71.06 -15.29
C PRO A 1172 -18.57 69.63 -15.84
N SER A 1173 -19.49 69.11 -16.64
CA SER A 1173 -19.37 67.79 -17.32
C SER A 1173 -19.28 67.92 -18.83
N THR A 1174 -18.45 67.09 -19.46
CA THR A 1174 -18.42 66.91 -20.93
C THR A 1174 -19.23 65.69 -21.41
N GLY A 1175 -19.75 64.90 -20.47
CA GLY A 1175 -20.34 63.57 -20.69
C GLY A 1175 -21.50 63.27 -19.74
N PRO A 1176 -21.67 62.00 -19.32
CA PRO A 1176 -22.60 61.64 -18.26
C PRO A 1176 -22.34 62.40 -16.96
N VAL A 1177 -23.39 62.59 -16.18
CA VAL A 1177 -23.41 63.32 -14.91
C VAL A 1177 -24.03 62.43 -13.86
N SER A 1178 -23.42 62.40 -12.68
CA SER A 1178 -23.91 61.64 -11.55
C SER A 1178 -24.38 62.56 -10.42
N PHE A 1179 -25.57 62.29 -9.90
CA PHE A 1179 -26.12 62.91 -8.70
C PHE A 1179 -25.90 61.97 -7.52
N VAL A 1180 -25.03 62.36 -6.58
CA VAL A 1180 -24.83 61.67 -5.30
C VAL A 1180 -25.71 62.35 -4.27
N VAL A 1181 -26.70 61.63 -3.74
CA VAL A 1181 -27.77 62.13 -2.88
C VAL A 1181 -27.65 61.49 -1.50
N ALA A 1182 -27.53 62.31 -0.46
CA ALA A 1182 -27.65 61.87 0.93
C ALA A 1182 -29.10 62.10 1.43
N LEU A 1183 -29.89 61.03 1.43
CA LEU A 1183 -31.28 61.04 1.88
C LEU A 1183 -31.37 60.63 3.35
N VAL A 1184 -32.08 61.42 4.14
CA VAL A 1184 -32.55 61.03 5.47
C VAL A 1184 -34.04 60.77 5.34
N SER A 1185 -34.54 59.60 5.74
CA SER A 1185 -35.98 59.30 5.66
C SER A 1185 -36.38 58.20 6.64
N PRO A 1186 -37.64 58.22 7.16
CA PRO A 1186 -38.21 57.10 7.91
C PRO A 1186 -38.54 55.88 7.04
N THR A 1187 -38.50 55.97 5.71
CA THR A 1187 -38.74 54.84 4.80
C THR A 1187 -37.45 54.35 4.17
N PRO A 1188 -37.24 53.04 3.97
CA PRO A 1188 -35.97 52.48 3.48
C PRO A 1188 -35.55 52.99 2.10
N ALA A 1189 -36.53 53.29 1.25
CA ALA A 1189 -36.35 54.02 0.01
C ALA A 1189 -37.56 54.93 -0.24
N SER A 1190 -37.32 56.04 -0.92
CA SER A 1190 -38.35 57.00 -1.30
C SER A 1190 -38.34 57.22 -2.81
N GLU A 1191 -39.53 57.37 -3.41
CA GLU A 1191 -39.62 57.73 -4.82
C GLU A 1191 -39.05 59.14 -5.00
N ALA A 1192 -38.24 59.34 -6.02
CA ALA A 1192 -37.69 60.64 -6.32
C ALA A 1192 -37.70 60.94 -7.82
N THR A 1193 -37.67 62.21 -8.15
CA THR A 1193 -37.54 62.66 -9.55
C THR A 1193 -36.53 63.78 -9.61
N ILE A 1194 -35.53 63.64 -10.48
CA ILE A 1194 -34.63 64.74 -10.84
C ILE A 1194 -35.14 65.35 -12.13
N ASP A 1195 -35.67 66.57 -12.04
CA ASP A 1195 -36.07 67.36 -13.19
C ASP A 1195 -34.95 68.32 -13.58
N ILE A 1196 -34.60 68.34 -14.86
CA ILE A 1196 -33.53 69.18 -15.41
C ILE A 1196 -34.15 70.22 -16.32
N PHE A 1197 -33.70 71.47 -16.19
CA PHE A 1197 -34.21 72.64 -16.89
C PHE A 1197 -33.07 73.39 -17.57
N ASP A 1198 -33.34 73.99 -18.73
CA ASP A 1198 -32.40 74.90 -19.39
C ASP A 1198 -32.35 76.29 -18.71
N VAL A 1199 -31.47 77.17 -19.19
CA VAL A 1199 -31.34 78.54 -18.66
C VAL A 1199 -32.62 79.40 -18.84
N GLN A 1200 -33.54 79.00 -19.71
CA GLN A 1200 -34.85 79.65 -19.88
C GLN A 1200 -35.93 79.06 -18.98
N GLY A 1201 -35.59 78.06 -18.15
CA GLY A 1201 -36.53 77.37 -17.27
C GLY A 1201 -37.43 76.37 -17.98
N ARG A 1202 -37.14 76.00 -19.24
CA ARG A 1202 -37.87 74.94 -19.94
C ARG A 1202 -37.40 73.60 -19.41
N HIS A 1203 -38.35 72.70 -19.15
CA HIS A 1203 -38.07 71.33 -18.75
C HIS A 1203 -37.42 70.55 -19.90
N VAL A 1204 -36.36 69.81 -19.59
CA VAL A 1204 -35.49 69.14 -20.56
C VAL A 1204 -35.44 67.64 -20.34
N ARG A 1205 -35.41 67.20 -19.08
CA ARG A 1205 -35.33 65.78 -18.72
C ARG A 1205 -35.99 65.54 -17.36
N SER A 1206 -36.75 64.46 -17.23
CA SER A 1206 -37.09 63.87 -15.93
C SER A 1206 -36.37 62.55 -15.73
N LEU A 1207 -35.77 62.36 -14.56
CA LEU A 1207 -35.15 61.11 -14.13
C LEU A 1207 -35.92 60.59 -12.91
N PRO A 1208 -37.02 59.84 -13.12
CA PRO A 1208 -37.67 59.12 -12.03
C PRO A 1208 -36.73 58.03 -11.51
N THR A 1209 -36.56 57.97 -10.21
CA THR A 1209 -35.63 57.05 -9.54
C THR A 1209 -36.14 56.70 -8.14
N GLN A 1210 -35.58 55.68 -7.54
CA GLN A 1210 -35.74 55.39 -6.11
C GLN A 1210 -34.43 55.73 -5.41
N ILE A 1211 -34.49 56.40 -4.27
CA ILE A 1211 -33.31 56.76 -3.48
C ILE A 1211 -33.46 56.10 -2.11
N SER A 1212 -32.49 55.27 -1.74
CA SER A 1212 -32.42 54.63 -0.43
C SER A 1212 -31.90 55.60 0.64
N VAL A 1213 -32.21 55.35 1.91
CA VAL A 1213 -31.69 56.14 3.03
C VAL A 1213 -30.16 56.11 3.09
N GLY A 1214 -29.56 57.25 3.41
CA GLY A 1214 -28.14 57.58 3.34
C GLY A 1214 -27.72 57.97 1.93
N GLU A 1215 -26.49 57.64 1.54
CA GLU A 1215 -25.95 57.97 0.22
C GLU A 1215 -26.50 57.02 -0.88
N GLY A 1216 -27.04 57.62 -1.95
CA GLY A 1216 -27.48 56.96 -3.18
C GLY A 1216 -27.03 57.72 -4.43
N ARG A 1217 -27.01 57.06 -5.59
CA ARG A 1217 -26.47 57.62 -6.84
C ARG A 1217 -27.47 57.53 -7.98
N VAL A 1218 -27.63 58.62 -8.73
CA VAL A 1218 -28.53 58.70 -9.90
C VAL A 1218 -27.72 59.18 -11.10
N GLU A 1219 -27.66 58.37 -12.14
CA GLU A 1219 -26.90 58.68 -13.35
C GLU A 1219 -27.76 59.35 -14.41
N TRP A 1220 -27.17 60.33 -15.10
CA TRP A 1220 -27.75 60.99 -16.25
C TRP A 1220 -26.77 60.98 -17.41
N ASP A 1221 -27.21 60.63 -18.61
CA ASP A 1221 -26.40 60.60 -19.83
C ASP A 1221 -26.12 62.00 -20.42
N GLY A 1222 -26.67 63.05 -19.82
CA GLY A 1222 -26.54 64.44 -20.28
C GLY A 1222 -27.37 64.76 -21.52
N ARG A 1223 -28.44 63.99 -21.79
CA ARG A 1223 -29.37 64.15 -22.91
C ARG A 1223 -30.78 64.53 -22.44
N GLY A 1224 -31.57 65.11 -23.34
CA GLY A 1224 -32.97 65.46 -23.07
C GLY A 1224 -33.94 64.27 -23.15
N ASP A 1225 -35.23 64.51 -22.93
CA ASP A 1225 -36.28 63.48 -22.94
C ASP A 1225 -36.45 62.79 -24.31
N ALA A 1226 -36.15 63.46 -25.43
CA ALA A 1226 -36.19 62.86 -26.77
C ALA A 1226 -34.84 62.21 -27.20
N GLY A 1227 -33.87 62.11 -26.27
CA GLY A 1227 -32.53 61.54 -26.51
C GLY A 1227 -31.58 62.47 -27.26
N GLU A 1228 -31.99 63.72 -27.49
CA GLU A 1228 -31.22 64.75 -28.14
C GLU A 1228 -30.03 65.21 -27.30
N ILE A 1229 -28.96 65.62 -27.99
CA ILE A 1229 -27.78 66.20 -27.34
C ILE A 1229 -28.12 67.62 -26.91
N LEU A 1230 -27.95 67.89 -25.62
CA LEU A 1230 -28.15 69.21 -25.05
C LEU A 1230 -26.95 70.11 -25.33
N ALA A 1231 -27.21 71.40 -25.60
CA ALA A 1231 -26.16 72.38 -25.90
C ALA A 1231 -25.25 72.63 -24.68
N ALA A 1232 -24.01 73.06 -24.92
CA ALA A 1232 -23.15 73.52 -23.84
C ALA A 1232 -23.79 74.73 -23.13
N GLY A 1233 -23.84 74.71 -21.80
CA GLY A 1233 -24.54 75.72 -21.02
C GLY A 1233 -24.80 75.32 -19.57
N VAL A 1234 -25.39 76.25 -18.80
CA VAL A 1234 -25.83 76.01 -17.43
C VAL A 1234 -27.24 75.40 -17.45
N TYR A 1235 -27.45 74.35 -16.69
CA TYR A 1235 -28.75 73.70 -16.51
C TYR A 1235 -29.11 73.77 -15.02
N ALA A 1236 -30.36 74.11 -14.72
CA ALA A 1236 -30.88 73.98 -13.37
C ALA A 1236 -31.41 72.55 -13.19
N TRP A 1237 -31.28 71.99 -12.01
CA TRP A 1237 -31.87 70.70 -11.66
C TRP A 1237 -32.66 70.85 -10.36
N LYS A 1238 -33.74 70.08 -10.24
CA LYS A 1238 -34.57 69.99 -9.04
C LYS A 1238 -34.79 68.52 -8.72
N LEU A 1239 -34.32 68.10 -7.56
CA LEU A 1239 -34.63 66.80 -6.98
C LEU A 1239 -35.87 66.95 -6.08
N SER A 1240 -36.90 66.14 -6.33
CA SER A 1240 -38.11 66.06 -5.50
C SER A 1240 -38.28 64.63 -5.02
N VAL A 1241 -38.26 64.42 -3.71
CA VAL A 1241 -38.55 63.14 -3.05
C VAL A 1241 -40.03 63.14 -2.65
N ARG A 1242 -40.70 62.02 -2.84
CA ARG A 1242 -42.12 61.84 -2.57
C ARG A 1242 -42.34 60.86 -1.43
N ASP A 1243 -43.37 61.13 -0.65
CA ASP A 1243 -43.87 60.21 0.37
C ASP A 1243 -44.73 59.09 -0.24
N SER A 1244 -45.17 58.16 0.61
CA SER A 1244 -46.05 57.04 0.21
C SER A 1244 -47.43 57.46 -0.32
N SER A 1245 -47.84 58.73 -0.15
CA SER A 1245 -49.08 59.30 -0.71
C SER A 1245 -48.88 59.93 -2.08
N GLY A 1246 -47.64 60.01 -2.56
CA GLY A 1246 -47.24 60.68 -3.80
C GLY A 1246 -47.02 62.19 -3.66
N SER A 1247 -47.14 62.74 -2.44
CA SER A 1247 -46.89 64.15 -2.13
C SER A 1247 -45.39 64.42 -2.03
N ILE A 1248 -44.94 65.62 -2.41
CA ILE A 1248 -43.51 65.99 -2.30
C ILE A 1248 -43.18 66.18 -0.82
N ASP A 1249 -42.27 65.35 -0.31
CA ASP A 1249 -41.85 65.28 1.08
C ASP A 1249 -40.59 66.11 1.33
N ALA A 1250 -39.63 66.06 0.39
CA ALA A 1250 -38.43 66.90 0.40
C ALA A 1250 -38.06 67.35 -1.02
N THR A 1251 -37.48 68.56 -1.15
CA THR A 1251 -36.95 69.03 -2.43
C THR A 1251 -35.67 69.83 -2.25
N THR A 1252 -34.77 69.71 -3.21
CA THR A 1252 -33.58 70.56 -3.33
C THR A 1252 -33.32 70.85 -4.80
N ASN A 1253 -32.59 71.92 -5.08
CA ASN A 1253 -32.26 72.33 -6.43
C ASN A 1253 -30.82 72.85 -6.50
N GLY A 1254 -30.28 72.89 -7.71
CA GLY A 1254 -28.96 73.44 -7.95
C GLY A 1254 -28.73 73.64 -9.44
N THR A 1255 -27.48 73.93 -9.79
CA THR A 1255 -27.07 74.12 -11.19
C THR A 1255 -25.96 73.16 -11.56
N LEU A 1256 -25.97 72.69 -12.80
CA LEU A 1256 -24.89 71.94 -13.41
C LEU A 1256 -24.48 72.60 -14.74
N ILE A 1257 -23.25 72.39 -15.17
CA ILE A 1257 -22.73 72.95 -16.41
C ILE A 1257 -22.38 71.80 -17.35
N LEU A 1258 -22.94 71.81 -18.57
CA LEU A 1258 -22.49 70.93 -19.65
C LEU A 1258 -21.53 71.68 -20.57
N VAL A 1259 -20.38 71.09 -20.86
CA VAL A 1259 -19.34 71.61 -21.75
C VAL A 1259 -19.19 70.61 -22.89
N ARG A 1260 -19.85 70.86 -24.03
CA ARG A 1260 -19.89 69.93 -25.17
C ARG A 1260 -18.91 70.32 -26.25
#